data_AF-A0ABD3JH81-F1
#
_entry.id   AF-A0ABD3JH81-F1
#
_cell.length_a   1.000
_cell.length_b   1.000
_cell.length_c   1.000
_cell.angle_alpha   90.00
_cell.angle_beta   90.00
_cell.angle_gamma   90.00
#
_symmetry.space_group_name_H-M   'P 1'
#
loop_
_entity.id
_entity.type
_entity.pdbx_description
1 polymer ?
#
loop_
_entity_poly.entity_id
_entity_poly.type
_entity_poly.pdbx_seq_one_letter_code
_entity_poly.pdbx_strand_id
1 'polypeptide(L)'
;MSVVNKKNKNANLKAHNVKSHLWVFVNALIDNPAFDSQTKETLTLRQSSFGSKCELSDKFLQKVVKSGIVESLLSWANFKLSKDLKKTDGSKRENLRGIPKLEDANDAGGRNSDKCTLILTEGDSAKALAMAGLSVVGRDRYGVFPLRGKLLNVREASHSQIMENKEIQYIKQILGLQQNKDYDSVKSLRYGHLMIMTDQDHDGSHIKGLLINFVHSFWPSLLKVPSFLVEFITPIVKATHKNGRELSFYTMPEYESWKESLGGSGSGWSIKYYKGLGTSTSKEGKQYFQNLDMHKKDFVWVDDQDGDAIELAFSKKKIEARKTWLRQFEPGTYLDQKEKLIKYSDFVNRELILFSMADLQRSIPSMVDGLKPGQRKILFCSFKRNFIKEAKVAQFSGYVSEHSAYHHGEQSLASTIIGMAQDYVGSNNINLLMPNGQFGTRNMGGKDHASPRYVYTKLSPTTRFLFPKDDDNLLSYLNEDGQSIEPTWYMPILPMVLVNGSEGIGTGWSSYIPNYNPRDIIANLRRLLNGEMMEPMDPWYRGFRGTIEKTATKEAGVTYTVCGIIEEVNDTTLRITELPIRRWTQDYREFLESLSTGEKDKAKDPFVKEFRQYSDDVTVHFEVMLTEENMMIAKQEGLLKKFKLTSSISTSNMHLFDPNGVIKKYDSPEQILEEFFHLRLECYEKRKKILLENLELKLVMLDNKVRFILGVVHGEIIVSNRKRADLFQELQAKGFTPFRKETKTIETAVAGSTDDAEETEENSEPTTKGVKASDYEYLLSMAIGALTLEKVQDLCADKDKLVDEVDALRKATPENLWLEDLAALEEKLDEQEKMDAQAEETRKARSKANGVGTKVSRQAPKKPRKNDTKANNPEAQAEVTQGSTVTLEAGNAADVAKPKRGAGARKAPAPKPSKSASVSDDDEDFEMLDLKERLAAYNLESSPDNSSALEDKVPEIPVKVKEPSKRAATRKKPSVILSEISEEENSNDSGDDDYETVDSEAEVAKKKGGRKQSAAAKKSKPPAATKKGQANRQQARGTSQRLLTEMLKPAESTGVSPEKKVRKMRASPFNKKSSSLLGKEGKADSSTSEEMSSNPMSNDGEDVVEVAPPKRRPQRVNRKQTTYVLSDSESEKPTDDSDFEENDD
;
A
#
# COMPACT_ATOMS: atom_id res chain seq x y z
N MET A 1 -18.58 -0.81 -35.67
CA MET A 1 -17.67 -1.08 -34.53
C MET A 1 -17.97 -0.14 -33.36
N SER A 2 -17.75 1.17 -33.47
CA SER A 2 -17.99 2.18 -32.42
C SER A 2 -19.29 2.00 -31.61
N VAL A 3 -20.44 1.81 -32.27
CA VAL A 3 -21.76 1.61 -31.62
C VAL A 3 -21.79 0.33 -30.76
N VAL A 4 -21.17 -0.76 -31.23
CA VAL A 4 -21.11 -2.02 -30.47
C VAL A 4 -20.17 -1.86 -29.28
N ASN A 5 -19.02 -1.22 -29.45
CA ASN A 5 -18.06 -0.95 -28.37
C ASN A 5 -18.62 0.04 -27.33
N LYS A 6 -19.56 0.93 -27.71
CA LYS A 6 -20.35 1.75 -26.77
C LYS A 6 -21.32 0.90 -25.93
N LYS A 7 -21.97 -0.12 -26.52
CA LYS A 7 -22.89 -1.04 -25.81
C LYS A 7 -22.17 -2.10 -24.96
N ASN A 8 -21.04 -2.65 -25.44
CA ASN A 8 -20.17 -3.56 -24.69
C ASN A 8 -18.69 -3.22 -24.96
N LYS A 9 -18.04 -2.54 -24.01
CA LYS A 9 -16.62 -2.13 -24.10
C LYS A 9 -15.66 -3.32 -24.20
N ASN A 10 -16.02 -4.48 -23.66
CA ASN A 10 -15.20 -5.70 -23.64
C ASN A 10 -15.27 -6.52 -24.93
N ALA A 11 -16.16 -6.19 -25.88
CA ALA A 11 -16.41 -6.99 -27.09
C ALA A 11 -15.21 -7.06 -28.07
N ASN A 12 -14.31 -6.07 -28.03
CA ASN A 12 -13.04 -5.99 -28.79
C ASN A 12 -13.12 -6.51 -30.25
N LEU A 13 -14.11 -6.03 -31.00
CA LEU A 13 -14.43 -6.52 -32.33
C LEU A 13 -13.45 -5.99 -33.39
N LYS A 14 -12.76 -6.90 -34.08
CA LYS A 14 -11.97 -6.59 -35.27
C LYS A 14 -12.85 -6.37 -36.49
N ALA A 15 -12.41 -5.57 -37.45
CA ALA A 15 -13.15 -5.25 -38.68
C ALA A 15 -13.59 -6.49 -39.48
N HIS A 16 -12.74 -7.54 -39.51
CA HIS A 16 -13.06 -8.84 -40.09
C HIS A 16 -14.35 -9.45 -39.51
N ASN A 17 -14.51 -9.40 -38.19
CA ASN A 17 -15.66 -9.96 -37.48
C ASN A 17 -16.96 -9.20 -37.80
N VAL A 18 -16.87 -7.91 -38.17
CA VAL A 18 -18.02 -7.15 -38.65
C VAL A 18 -18.30 -7.49 -40.11
N LYS A 19 -17.27 -7.60 -40.96
CA LYS A 19 -17.41 -8.00 -42.37
C LYS A 19 -18.11 -9.36 -42.52
N SER A 20 -17.82 -10.33 -41.64
CA SER A 20 -18.47 -11.65 -41.66
C SER A 20 -19.95 -11.66 -41.24
N HIS A 21 -20.48 -10.53 -40.74
CA HIS A 21 -21.90 -10.36 -40.40
C HIS A 21 -22.60 -9.33 -41.33
N LEU A 22 -21.97 -8.99 -42.46
CA LEU A 22 -22.52 -8.10 -43.48
C LEU A 22 -22.69 -8.84 -44.81
N TRP A 23 -23.92 -8.89 -45.31
CA TRP A 23 -24.17 -9.14 -46.72
C TRP A 23 -24.30 -7.80 -47.44
N VAL A 24 -23.53 -7.59 -48.51
CA VAL A 24 -23.48 -6.31 -49.23
C VAL A 24 -23.78 -6.55 -50.70
N PHE A 25 -24.91 -6.03 -51.16
CA PHE A 25 -25.22 -5.94 -52.58
C PHE A 25 -24.67 -4.62 -53.12
N VAL A 26 -23.90 -4.68 -54.21
CA VAL A 26 -23.34 -3.51 -54.88
C VAL A 26 -23.78 -3.54 -56.34
N ASN A 27 -24.40 -2.47 -56.79
CA ASN A 27 -24.58 -2.17 -58.20
C ASN A 27 -23.93 -0.80 -58.45
N ALA A 28 -23.00 -0.73 -59.40
CA ALA A 28 -22.22 0.46 -59.68
C ALA A 28 -21.82 0.49 -61.16
N LEU A 29 -21.87 1.70 -61.74
CA LEU A 29 -21.27 1.99 -63.03
C LEU A 29 -19.88 2.58 -62.78
N ILE A 30 -18.87 1.99 -63.41
CA ILE A 30 -17.45 2.29 -63.21
C ILE A 30 -16.89 2.68 -64.58
N ASP A 31 -16.27 3.85 -64.68
CA ASP A 31 -15.66 4.29 -65.93
C ASP A 31 -14.39 3.48 -66.24
N ASN A 32 -14.27 2.99 -67.48
CA ASN A 32 -13.13 2.22 -67.99
C ASN A 32 -12.61 1.12 -67.02
N PRO A 33 -13.47 0.15 -66.63
CA PRO A 33 -13.19 -0.75 -65.52
C PRO A 33 -12.09 -1.78 -65.85
N ALA A 34 -11.05 -1.79 -65.02
CA ALA A 34 -9.97 -2.77 -65.06
C ALA A 34 -10.22 -3.94 -64.10
N PHE A 35 -9.96 -5.16 -64.57
CA PHE A 35 -10.17 -6.42 -63.85
C PHE A 35 -8.88 -7.24 -63.75
N ASP A 36 -8.89 -8.29 -62.93
CA ASP A 36 -7.81 -9.26 -62.82
C ASP A 36 -7.62 -10.13 -64.08
N SER A 37 -8.70 -10.32 -64.84
CA SER A 37 -8.82 -11.36 -65.85
C SER A 37 -9.94 -11.06 -66.84
N GLN A 38 -9.98 -11.79 -67.96
CA GLN A 38 -11.00 -11.64 -69.00
C GLN A 38 -12.39 -12.19 -68.58
N THR A 39 -12.50 -12.97 -67.49
CA THR A 39 -13.82 -13.33 -66.92
C THR A 39 -14.44 -12.19 -66.11
N LYS A 40 -13.63 -11.19 -65.73
CA LYS A 40 -14.06 -9.94 -65.06
C LYS A 40 -14.71 -10.16 -63.70
N GLU A 41 -14.28 -11.19 -62.98
CA GLU A 41 -14.77 -11.56 -61.65
C GLU A 41 -14.25 -10.62 -60.55
N THR A 42 -12.97 -10.21 -60.60
CA THR A 42 -12.41 -9.25 -59.63
C THR A 42 -12.07 -7.92 -60.31
N LEU A 43 -12.75 -6.83 -59.89
CA LEU A 43 -12.37 -5.46 -60.27
C LEU A 43 -11.07 -5.08 -59.55
N THR A 44 -10.04 -4.66 -60.31
CA THR A 44 -8.70 -4.31 -59.80
C THR A 44 -8.40 -2.81 -59.88
N LEU A 45 -9.26 -2.04 -60.55
CA LEU A 45 -9.17 -0.58 -60.65
C LEU A 45 -9.19 0.08 -59.25
N ARG A 46 -8.42 1.16 -59.07
CA ARG A 46 -8.38 1.91 -57.80
C ARG A 46 -9.60 2.82 -57.66
N GLN A 47 -10.10 2.97 -56.44
CA GLN A 47 -11.28 3.79 -56.11
C GLN A 47 -11.18 5.25 -56.60
N SER A 48 -9.96 5.81 -56.62
CA SER A 48 -9.67 7.15 -57.17
C SER A 48 -10.00 7.32 -58.66
N SER A 49 -10.20 6.22 -59.38
CA SER A 49 -10.31 6.17 -60.85
C SER A 49 -11.66 5.60 -61.31
N PHE A 50 -12.64 5.45 -60.42
CA PHE A 50 -13.95 4.88 -60.72
C PHE A 50 -14.91 5.79 -61.52
N GLY A 51 -14.55 7.06 -61.75
CA GLY A 51 -15.43 8.08 -62.33
C GLY A 51 -16.49 8.62 -61.38
N SER A 52 -17.01 7.78 -60.48
CA SER A 52 -18.00 8.12 -59.45
C SER A 52 -17.50 7.83 -58.02
N LYS A 53 -18.05 8.56 -57.04
CA LYS A 53 -17.74 8.38 -55.60
C LYS A 53 -18.98 7.91 -54.85
N CYS A 54 -18.95 6.69 -54.31
CA CYS A 54 -20.02 6.17 -53.45
C CYS A 54 -19.71 6.50 -51.98
N GLU A 55 -20.41 7.47 -51.41
CA GLU A 55 -20.33 7.81 -49.98
C GLU A 55 -21.55 7.25 -49.22
N LEU A 56 -21.29 6.48 -48.16
CA LEU A 56 -22.34 5.92 -47.32
C LEU A 56 -22.82 6.97 -46.30
N SER A 57 -23.90 7.68 -46.64
CA SER A 57 -24.49 8.71 -45.76
C SER A 57 -24.81 8.19 -44.35
N ASP A 58 -24.72 9.07 -43.34
CA ASP A 58 -25.07 8.72 -41.96
C ASP A 58 -26.49 8.18 -41.81
N LYS A 59 -27.44 8.67 -42.62
CA LYS A 59 -28.82 8.16 -42.68
C LYS A 59 -28.88 6.68 -43.09
N PHE A 60 -27.96 6.21 -43.93
CA PHE A 60 -27.81 4.79 -44.27
C PHE A 60 -27.13 4.01 -43.14
N LEU A 61 -26.04 4.53 -42.58
CA LEU A 61 -25.33 3.89 -41.46
C LEU A 61 -26.23 3.73 -40.21
N GLN A 62 -27.09 4.69 -39.92
CA GLN A 62 -28.10 4.59 -38.86
C GLN A 62 -29.16 3.51 -39.13
N LYS A 63 -29.53 3.25 -40.40
CA LYS A 63 -30.43 2.14 -40.76
C LYS A 63 -29.74 0.78 -40.55
N VAL A 64 -28.48 0.64 -40.94
CA VAL A 64 -27.67 -0.58 -40.72
C VAL A 64 -27.44 -0.84 -39.22
N VAL A 65 -27.33 0.21 -38.39
CA VAL A 65 -27.29 0.09 -36.92
C VAL A 65 -28.60 -0.44 -36.33
N LYS A 66 -29.74 -0.19 -36.98
CA LYS A 66 -31.08 -0.65 -36.54
C LYS A 66 -31.48 -2.03 -37.08
N SER A 67 -30.78 -2.59 -38.08
CA SER A 67 -31.19 -3.84 -38.75
C SER A 67 -30.70 -5.12 -38.05
N GLY A 68 -30.74 -5.19 -36.71
CA GLY A 68 -30.38 -6.38 -35.89
C GLY A 68 -28.89 -6.77 -35.87
N ILE A 69 -28.07 -6.30 -36.80
CA ILE A 69 -26.63 -6.65 -36.93
C ILE A 69 -25.85 -6.30 -35.65
N VAL A 70 -26.22 -5.21 -34.97
CA VAL A 70 -25.63 -4.80 -33.68
C VAL A 70 -25.91 -5.83 -32.57
N GLU A 71 -27.09 -6.43 -32.54
CA GLU A 71 -27.47 -7.45 -31.56
C GLU A 71 -26.83 -8.79 -31.88
N SER A 72 -26.76 -9.19 -33.16
CA SER A 72 -26.01 -10.37 -33.58
C SER A 72 -24.52 -10.27 -33.20
N LEU A 73 -23.90 -9.10 -33.36
CA LEU A 73 -22.50 -8.86 -32.99
C LEU A 73 -22.29 -8.83 -31.48
N LEU A 74 -23.26 -8.34 -30.70
CA LEU A 74 -23.23 -8.41 -29.23
C LEU A 74 -23.40 -9.84 -28.73
N SER A 75 -24.33 -10.61 -29.31
CA SER A 75 -24.53 -12.03 -29.02
C SER A 75 -23.26 -12.83 -29.31
N TRP A 76 -22.67 -12.66 -30.50
CA TRP A 76 -21.41 -13.29 -30.88
C TRP A 76 -20.25 -12.93 -29.94
N ALA A 77 -20.14 -11.65 -29.54
CA ALA A 77 -19.13 -11.21 -28.59
C ALA A 77 -19.32 -11.87 -27.22
N ASN A 78 -20.54 -11.84 -26.66
CA ASN A 78 -20.86 -12.44 -25.37
C ASN A 78 -20.67 -13.97 -25.39
N PHE A 79 -21.00 -14.64 -26.49
CA PHE A 79 -20.74 -16.07 -26.69
C PHE A 79 -19.23 -16.37 -26.73
N LYS A 80 -18.44 -15.59 -27.47
CA LYS A 80 -16.98 -15.75 -27.50
C LYS A 80 -16.37 -15.53 -26.11
N LEU A 81 -16.75 -14.44 -25.44
CA LEU A 81 -16.29 -14.11 -24.10
C LEU A 81 -16.64 -15.21 -23.09
N SER A 82 -17.85 -15.77 -23.16
CA SER A 82 -18.25 -16.95 -22.38
C SER A 82 -17.39 -18.18 -22.70
N LYS A 83 -17.11 -18.45 -23.99
CA LYS A 83 -16.26 -19.57 -24.42
C LYS A 83 -14.80 -19.40 -23.98
N ASP A 84 -14.29 -18.18 -23.92
CA ASP A 84 -12.95 -17.90 -23.43
C ASP A 84 -12.87 -18.03 -21.89
N LEU A 85 -13.89 -17.58 -21.14
CA LEU A 85 -14.00 -17.86 -19.69
C LEU A 85 -14.15 -19.36 -19.36
N LYS A 86 -14.84 -20.14 -20.18
CA LYS A 86 -14.97 -21.61 -20.02
C LYS A 86 -13.63 -22.36 -20.08
N LYS A 87 -12.54 -21.73 -20.53
CA LYS A 87 -11.18 -22.31 -20.49
C LYS A 87 -10.58 -22.31 -19.08
N THR A 88 -11.09 -21.50 -18.16
CA THR A 88 -10.61 -21.40 -16.76
C THR A 88 -11.50 -22.14 -15.75
N ASP A 89 -12.52 -22.84 -16.23
CA ASP A 89 -13.48 -23.57 -15.39
C ASP A 89 -12.87 -24.80 -14.72
N GLY A 90 -13.38 -25.09 -13.53
CA GLY A 90 -13.15 -26.35 -12.85
C GLY A 90 -14.01 -27.49 -13.42
N SER A 91 -13.76 -28.69 -12.92
CA SER A 91 -14.66 -29.82 -13.10
C SER A 91 -14.54 -30.73 -11.88
N LYS A 92 -15.62 -31.45 -11.54
CA LYS A 92 -15.57 -32.44 -10.46
C LYS A 92 -14.62 -33.58 -10.85
N ARG A 93 -13.50 -33.65 -10.12
CA ARG A 93 -12.44 -34.67 -10.22
C ARG A 93 -11.94 -34.91 -8.81
N GLU A 94 -11.60 -36.14 -8.47
CA GLU A 94 -11.09 -36.47 -7.13
C GLU A 94 -9.71 -35.84 -6.92
N ASN A 95 -8.72 -36.22 -7.72
CA ASN A 95 -7.37 -35.69 -7.62
C ASN A 95 -7.20 -34.35 -8.38
N LEU A 96 -6.83 -33.29 -7.65
CA LEU A 96 -6.37 -32.01 -8.22
C LEU A 96 -4.84 -31.89 -8.10
N ARG A 97 -4.16 -31.35 -9.11
CA ARG A 97 -2.70 -31.15 -9.12
C ARG A 97 -2.33 -29.84 -9.82
N GLY A 98 -1.23 -29.23 -9.41
CA GLY A 98 -0.68 -28.00 -10.04
C GLY A 98 -1.13 -26.67 -9.41
N ILE A 99 -1.96 -26.69 -8.37
CA ILE A 99 -2.30 -25.49 -7.58
C ILE A 99 -1.35 -25.40 -6.38
N PRO A 100 -0.51 -24.36 -6.26
CA PRO A 100 0.39 -24.20 -5.11
C PRO A 100 -0.39 -23.82 -3.85
N LYS A 101 0.10 -24.26 -2.68
CA LYS A 101 -0.46 -24.00 -1.34
C LYS A 101 -1.86 -24.57 -1.04
N LEU A 102 -2.52 -25.26 -1.98
CA LEU A 102 -3.74 -26.01 -1.70
C LEU A 102 -3.45 -27.23 -0.81
N GLU A 103 -4.18 -27.33 0.30
CA GLU A 103 -4.30 -28.54 1.12
C GLU A 103 -5.69 -29.11 0.83
N ASP A 104 -5.79 -30.07 -0.08
CA ASP A 104 -7.07 -30.60 -0.57
C ASP A 104 -7.63 -31.65 0.41
N ALA A 105 -8.94 -31.67 0.64
CA ALA A 105 -9.56 -32.66 1.51
C ALA A 105 -9.57 -34.05 0.85
N ASN A 106 -9.40 -35.15 1.62
CA ASN A 106 -9.24 -36.48 1.03
C ASN A 106 -10.48 -36.95 0.24
N ASP A 107 -11.70 -36.57 0.65
CA ASP A 107 -12.95 -36.90 -0.06
C ASP A 107 -13.34 -35.84 -1.14
N ALA A 108 -12.52 -34.79 -1.36
CA ALA A 108 -12.83 -33.71 -2.28
C ALA A 108 -12.99 -34.19 -3.72
N GLY A 109 -14.08 -33.78 -4.38
CA GLY A 109 -14.45 -34.27 -5.71
C GLY A 109 -14.96 -35.72 -5.77
N GLY A 110 -14.84 -36.50 -4.70
CA GLY A 110 -15.29 -37.89 -4.61
C GLY A 110 -16.76 -38.04 -4.24
N ARG A 111 -17.12 -39.20 -3.66
CA ARG A 111 -18.52 -39.55 -3.34
C ARG A 111 -19.13 -38.73 -2.19
N ASN A 112 -18.32 -38.31 -1.21
CA ASN A 112 -18.74 -37.52 -0.04
C ASN A 112 -18.45 -36.01 -0.19
N SER A 113 -18.12 -35.55 -1.40
CA SER A 113 -17.76 -34.15 -1.68
C SER A 113 -18.84 -33.13 -1.27
N ASP A 114 -20.11 -33.55 -1.18
CA ASP A 114 -21.23 -32.80 -0.63
C ASP A 114 -21.08 -32.45 0.87
N LYS A 115 -20.18 -33.13 1.59
CA LYS A 115 -19.87 -32.92 3.01
C LYS A 115 -18.48 -32.32 3.22
N CYS A 116 -17.74 -32.05 2.14
CA CYS A 116 -16.41 -31.45 2.22
C CYS A 116 -16.52 -29.92 2.26
N THR A 117 -15.77 -29.30 3.16
CA THR A 117 -15.66 -27.84 3.32
C THR A 117 -14.31 -27.35 2.81
N LEU A 118 -14.29 -26.36 1.92
CA LEU A 118 -13.08 -25.62 1.58
C LEU A 118 -12.99 -24.38 2.49
N ILE A 119 -11.91 -24.27 3.25
CA ILE A 119 -11.60 -23.09 4.05
C ILE A 119 -10.73 -22.14 3.20
N LEU A 120 -11.26 -20.98 2.85
CA LEU A 120 -10.49 -19.88 2.25
C LEU A 120 -9.95 -18.99 3.37
N THR A 121 -8.63 -18.91 3.47
CA THR A 121 -7.95 -18.22 4.58
C THR A 121 -7.29 -16.92 4.12
N GLU A 122 -7.30 -15.90 4.97
CA GLU A 122 -6.58 -14.65 4.71
C GLU A 122 -5.05 -14.83 4.88
N GLY A 123 -4.35 -14.95 3.75
CA GLY A 123 -2.91 -15.16 3.74
C GLY A 123 -2.47 -16.52 4.32
N ASP A 124 -1.15 -16.66 4.46
CA ASP A 124 -0.54 -17.87 5.03
C ASP A 124 -0.69 -17.93 6.56
N SER A 125 -0.85 -16.79 7.23
CA SER A 125 -1.05 -16.68 8.69
C SER A 125 -2.33 -17.41 9.13
N ALA A 126 -3.46 -17.10 8.48
CA ALA A 126 -4.73 -17.78 8.72
C ALA A 126 -4.69 -19.25 8.28
N LYS A 127 -3.95 -19.58 7.20
CA LYS A 127 -3.71 -20.98 6.82
C LYS A 127 -3.04 -21.77 7.94
N ALA A 128 -2.04 -21.22 8.62
CA ALA A 128 -1.36 -21.92 9.71
C ALA A 128 -2.33 -22.28 10.86
N LEU A 129 -3.25 -21.37 11.21
CA LEU A 129 -4.28 -21.62 12.21
C LEU A 129 -5.29 -22.67 11.74
N ALA A 130 -5.76 -22.60 10.49
CA ALA A 130 -6.65 -23.59 9.89
C ALA A 130 -6.00 -25.00 9.84
N MET A 131 -4.70 -25.08 9.53
CA MET A 131 -3.95 -26.34 9.53
C MET A 131 -3.78 -26.94 10.92
N ALA A 132 -3.68 -26.12 11.98
CA ALA A 132 -3.79 -26.60 13.36
C ALA A 132 -5.20 -27.14 13.65
N GLY A 133 -6.24 -26.47 13.14
CA GLY A 133 -7.64 -26.90 13.21
C GLY A 133 -7.91 -28.26 12.53
N LEU A 134 -7.32 -28.53 11.36
CA LEU A 134 -7.42 -29.82 10.67
C LEU A 134 -6.95 -31.01 11.52
N SER A 135 -6.08 -30.80 12.51
CA SER A 135 -5.66 -31.86 13.45
C SER A 135 -6.74 -32.27 14.47
N VAL A 136 -7.87 -31.55 14.50
CA VAL A 136 -9.07 -31.86 15.29
C VAL A 136 -10.18 -32.41 14.41
N VAL A 137 -10.55 -31.68 13.35
CA VAL A 137 -11.72 -32.01 12.50
C VAL A 137 -11.45 -33.06 11.42
N GLY A 138 -10.18 -33.42 11.22
CA GLY A 138 -9.74 -34.39 10.21
C GLY A 138 -9.58 -33.80 8.81
N ARG A 139 -8.72 -34.43 7.99
CA ARG A 139 -8.42 -34.00 6.62
C ARG A 139 -9.40 -34.53 5.57
N ASP A 140 -10.28 -35.46 5.91
CA ASP A 140 -11.15 -36.10 4.92
C ASP A 140 -12.21 -35.13 4.37
N ARG A 141 -12.75 -34.28 5.25
CA ARG A 141 -13.85 -33.36 4.96
C ARG A 141 -13.48 -31.87 5.02
N TYR A 142 -12.22 -31.52 5.27
CA TYR A 142 -11.77 -30.13 5.36
C TYR A 142 -10.48 -29.91 4.57
N GLY A 143 -10.55 -29.00 3.59
CA GLY A 143 -9.41 -28.53 2.81
C GLY A 143 -9.15 -27.04 3.05
N VAL A 144 -7.94 -26.55 2.77
CA VAL A 144 -7.50 -25.18 3.08
C VAL A 144 -6.79 -24.57 1.88
N PHE A 145 -7.14 -23.34 1.50
CA PHE A 145 -6.46 -22.57 0.46
C PHE A 145 -6.30 -21.09 0.84
N PRO A 146 -5.07 -20.53 0.84
CA PRO A 146 -4.83 -19.14 1.23
C PRO A 146 -5.06 -18.17 0.07
N LEU A 147 -5.85 -17.14 0.33
CA LEU A 147 -5.96 -15.96 -0.52
C LEU A 147 -4.71 -15.08 -0.38
N ARG A 148 -4.39 -14.34 -1.43
CA ARG A 148 -3.22 -13.45 -1.50
C ARG A 148 -3.50 -12.05 -0.94
N GLY A 149 -4.76 -11.73 -0.67
CA GLY A 149 -5.25 -10.43 -0.22
C GLY A 149 -6.64 -10.14 -0.79
N LYS A 150 -6.93 -8.86 -1.03
CA LYS A 150 -8.23 -8.39 -1.56
C LYS A 150 -8.51 -8.94 -2.96
N LEU A 151 -9.54 -9.79 -3.07
CA LEU A 151 -9.98 -10.43 -4.31
C LEU A 151 -10.47 -9.38 -5.36
N LEU A 152 -10.28 -9.68 -6.64
CA LEU A 152 -10.75 -8.81 -7.74
C LEU A 152 -12.29 -8.73 -7.78
N ASN A 153 -12.86 -7.53 -7.67
CA ASN A 153 -14.29 -7.29 -7.90
C ASN A 153 -14.64 -7.56 -9.37
N VAL A 154 -15.29 -8.70 -9.63
CA VAL A 154 -15.51 -9.23 -10.99
C VAL A 154 -16.65 -8.57 -11.78
N ARG A 155 -17.64 -7.94 -11.13
CA ARG A 155 -18.84 -7.37 -11.79
C ARG A 155 -18.51 -6.38 -12.91
N GLU A 156 -17.45 -5.62 -12.70
CA GLU A 156 -17.03 -4.50 -13.55
C GLU A 156 -15.52 -4.56 -13.84
N ALA A 157 -15.01 -5.78 -13.99
CA ALA A 157 -13.65 -6.06 -14.46
C ALA A 157 -13.65 -6.40 -15.97
N SER A 158 -12.50 -6.25 -16.62
CA SER A 158 -12.33 -6.73 -18.00
C SER A 158 -12.31 -8.26 -18.02
N HIS A 159 -12.76 -8.86 -19.12
CA HIS A 159 -12.70 -10.31 -19.28
C HIS A 159 -11.26 -10.85 -19.33
N SER A 160 -10.29 -10.03 -19.77
CA SER A 160 -8.88 -10.41 -19.72
C SER A 160 -8.35 -10.32 -18.29
N GLN A 161 -8.72 -9.29 -17.50
CA GLN A 161 -8.37 -9.21 -16.08
C GLN A 161 -8.88 -10.42 -15.27
N ILE A 162 -10.12 -10.87 -15.52
CA ILE A 162 -10.69 -12.07 -14.89
C ILE A 162 -9.95 -13.33 -15.38
N MET A 163 -9.63 -13.43 -16.67
CA MET A 163 -8.94 -14.59 -17.25
C MET A 163 -7.46 -14.67 -16.84
N GLU A 164 -6.79 -13.55 -16.62
CA GLU A 164 -5.38 -13.45 -16.20
C GLU A 164 -5.20 -13.62 -14.69
N ASN A 165 -6.24 -13.37 -13.89
CA ASN A 165 -6.20 -13.54 -12.43
C ASN A 165 -6.18 -15.03 -12.04
N LYS A 166 -4.98 -15.53 -11.73
CA LYS A 166 -4.73 -16.90 -11.27
C LYS A 166 -5.48 -17.29 -10.00
N GLU A 167 -5.79 -16.36 -9.10
CA GLU A 167 -6.52 -16.66 -7.86
C GLU A 167 -7.97 -17.07 -8.14
N ILE A 168 -8.65 -16.35 -9.04
CA ILE A 168 -9.98 -16.72 -9.53
C ILE A 168 -9.93 -18.06 -10.29
N GLN A 169 -8.89 -18.30 -11.10
CA GLN A 169 -8.70 -19.61 -11.75
C GLN A 169 -8.58 -20.73 -10.72
N TYR A 170 -7.78 -20.56 -9.66
CA TYR A 170 -7.59 -21.57 -8.63
C TYR A 170 -8.88 -21.82 -7.86
N ILE A 171 -9.61 -20.79 -7.40
CA ILE A 171 -10.90 -20.97 -6.71
C ILE A 171 -11.91 -21.73 -7.60
N LYS A 172 -12.01 -21.39 -8.89
CA LYS A 172 -12.82 -22.14 -9.87
C LYS A 172 -12.43 -23.62 -9.94
N GLN A 173 -11.12 -23.91 -10.03
CA GLN A 173 -10.59 -25.26 -10.18
C GLN A 173 -10.75 -26.10 -8.90
N ILE A 174 -10.48 -25.52 -7.73
CA ILE A 174 -10.59 -26.21 -6.42
C ILE A 174 -12.03 -26.61 -6.14
N LEU A 175 -13.00 -25.72 -6.40
CA LEU A 175 -14.43 -25.97 -6.18
C LEU A 175 -15.11 -26.74 -7.32
N GLY A 176 -14.52 -26.79 -8.52
CA GLY A 176 -15.14 -27.42 -9.70
C GLY A 176 -16.21 -26.55 -10.38
N LEU A 177 -16.12 -25.22 -10.24
CA LEU A 177 -17.10 -24.25 -10.75
C LEU A 177 -17.02 -24.06 -12.26
N GLN A 178 -18.19 -23.92 -12.91
CA GLN A 178 -18.34 -23.90 -14.36
C GLN A 178 -19.18 -22.69 -14.82
N GLN A 179 -18.71 -21.97 -15.85
CA GLN A 179 -19.33 -20.75 -16.34
C GLN A 179 -20.67 -21.03 -17.05
N ASN A 180 -21.67 -20.17 -16.83
CA ASN A 180 -23.02 -20.27 -17.40
C ASN A 180 -23.66 -21.65 -17.09
N LYS A 181 -23.68 -21.99 -15.80
CA LYS A 181 -24.36 -23.16 -15.23
C LYS A 181 -24.97 -22.73 -13.91
N ASP A 182 -26.26 -22.98 -13.75
CA ASP A 182 -26.96 -22.80 -12.48
C ASP A 182 -26.75 -24.02 -11.57
N TYR A 183 -26.81 -23.78 -10.27
CA TYR A 183 -26.42 -24.73 -9.23
C TYR A 183 -27.52 -24.88 -8.19
N ASP A 184 -28.53 -25.70 -8.51
CA ASP A 184 -29.60 -26.08 -7.56
C ASP A 184 -29.09 -26.99 -6.43
N SER A 185 -27.90 -27.61 -6.62
CA SER A 185 -27.23 -28.38 -5.57
C SER A 185 -25.73 -28.48 -5.75
N VAL A 186 -25.02 -28.63 -4.63
CA VAL A 186 -23.56 -28.77 -4.56
C VAL A 186 -23.02 -30.12 -5.06
N LYS A 187 -23.89 -31.08 -5.37
CA LYS A 187 -23.50 -32.46 -5.78
C LYS A 187 -22.56 -32.50 -6.99
N SER A 188 -22.56 -31.46 -7.83
CA SER A 188 -21.69 -31.36 -9.01
C SER A 188 -20.39 -30.54 -8.80
N LEU A 189 -20.14 -30.08 -7.58
CA LEU A 189 -18.91 -29.42 -7.15
C LEU A 189 -17.91 -30.43 -6.55
N ARG A 190 -16.69 -29.98 -6.24
CA ARG A 190 -15.70 -30.74 -5.46
C ARG A 190 -15.88 -30.62 -3.95
N TYR A 191 -16.53 -29.55 -3.49
CA TYR A 191 -16.81 -29.23 -2.10
C TYR A 191 -18.27 -28.82 -1.96
N GLY A 192 -18.90 -29.21 -0.85
CA GLY A 192 -20.28 -28.88 -0.49
C GLY A 192 -20.41 -27.55 0.23
N HIS A 193 -19.35 -27.13 0.92
CA HIS A 193 -19.33 -25.90 1.71
C HIS A 193 -18.07 -25.07 1.41
N LEU A 194 -18.21 -23.76 1.49
CA LEU A 194 -17.17 -22.76 1.33
C LEU A 194 -17.12 -21.90 2.59
N MET A 195 -16.13 -22.17 3.45
CA MET A 195 -15.91 -21.47 4.71
C MET A 195 -14.91 -20.33 4.50
N ILE A 196 -15.30 -19.12 4.87
CA ILE A 196 -14.44 -17.94 4.85
C ILE A 196 -13.81 -17.76 6.24
N MET A 197 -12.49 -17.62 6.28
CA MET A 197 -11.70 -17.46 7.50
C MET A 197 -10.71 -16.30 7.33
N THR A 198 -11.19 -15.10 7.54
CA THR A 198 -10.43 -13.85 7.50
C THR A 198 -10.01 -13.42 8.90
N ASP A 199 -9.11 -12.44 8.98
CA ASP A 199 -8.92 -11.72 10.23
C ASP A 199 -10.24 -11.01 10.60
N GLN A 200 -10.55 -10.90 11.91
CA GLN A 200 -11.84 -10.34 12.38
C GLN A 200 -11.75 -8.81 12.50
N ASP A 201 -11.37 -8.18 11.39
CA ASP A 201 -11.19 -6.75 11.22
C ASP A 201 -12.01 -6.22 10.04
N HIS A 202 -11.86 -4.93 9.72
CA HIS A 202 -12.56 -4.30 8.62
C HIS A 202 -12.10 -4.79 7.23
N ASP A 203 -10.81 -5.05 7.01
CA ASP A 203 -10.35 -5.50 5.69
C ASP A 203 -10.70 -6.98 5.41
N GLY A 204 -10.71 -7.83 6.43
CA GLY A 204 -11.28 -9.17 6.39
C GLY A 204 -12.78 -9.14 6.07
N SER A 205 -13.54 -8.24 6.70
CA SER A 205 -14.96 -7.98 6.37
C SER A 205 -15.16 -7.66 4.88
N HIS A 206 -14.26 -6.87 4.28
CA HIS A 206 -14.28 -6.60 2.84
C HIS A 206 -13.90 -7.82 1.98
N ILE A 207 -12.99 -8.69 2.43
CA ILE A 207 -12.67 -9.95 1.74
C ILE A 207 -13.88 -10.91 1.76
N LYS A 208 -14.60 -11.03 2.89
CA LYS A 208 -15.89 -11.75 2.97
C LYS A 208 -16.86 -11.23 1.90
N GLY A 209 -17.05 -9.90 1.85
CA GLY A 209 -17.92 -9.24 0.87
C GLY A 209 -17.49 -9.44 -0.59
N LEU A 210 -16.19 -9.39 -0.89
CA LEU A 210 -15.66 -9.63 -2.24
C LEU A 210 -15.86 -11.08 -2.70
N LEU A 211 -15.76 -12.06 -1.80
CA LEU A 211 -16.07 -13.47 -2.07
C LEU A 211 -17.57 -13.68 -2.33
N ILE A 212 -18.43 -13.11 -1.48
CA ILE A 212 -19.90 -13.11 -1.67
C ILE A 212 -20.24 -12.51 -3.05
N ASN A 213 -19.65 -11.36 -3.39
CA ASN A 213 -19.81 -10.69 -4.68
C ASN A 213 -19.32 -11.54 -5.87
N PHE A 214 -18.17 -12.22 -5.73
CA PHE A 214 -17.62 -13.12 -6.75
C PHE A 214 -18.59 -14.28 -7.06
N VAL A 215 -19.13 -14.94 -6.03
CA VAL A 215 -20.12 -16.01 -6.23
C VAL A 215 -21.44 -15.43 -6.78
N HIS A 216 -21.97 -14.35 -6.18
CA HIS A 216 -23.20 -13.71 -6.64
C HIS A 216 -23.13 -13.24 -8.10
N SER A 217 -21.96 -12.79 -8.58
CA SER A 217 -21.79 -12.25 -9.94
C SER A 217 -21.69 -13.33 -11.03
N PHE A 218 -21.48 -14.60 -10.69
CA PHE A 218 -21.34 -15.69 -11.68
C PHE A 218 -22.29 -16.87 -11.46
N TRP A 219 -22.67 -17.13 -10.21
CA TRP A 219 -23.51 -18.26 -9.77
C TRP A 219 -24.49 -17.79 -8.67
N PRO A 220 -25.42 -16.86 -8.95
CA PRO A 220 -26.37 -16.35 -7.96
C PRO A 220 -27.19 -17.49 -7.31
N SER A 221 -27.55 -18.52 -8.08
CA SER A 221 -28.22 -19.73 -7.60
C SER A 221 -27.47 -20.43 -6.45
N LEU A 222 -26.14 -20.38 -6.45
CA LEU A 222 -25.30 -21.09 -5.47
C LEU A 222 -25.34 -20.44 -4.07
N LEU A 223 -25.63 -19.13 -3.97
CA LEU A 223 -25.88 -18.47 -2.69
C LEU A 223 -27.28 -18.77 -2.12
N LYS A 224 -28.21 -19.27 -2.96
CA LYS A 224 -29.53 -19.73 -2.51
C LYS A 224 -29.52 -21.17 -1.98
N VAL A 225 -28.38 -21.86 -2.03
CA VAL A 225 -28.22 -23.22 -1.48
C VAL A 225 -27.88 -23.13 0.02
N PRO A 226 -28.71 -23.67 0.93
CA PRO A 226 -28.50 -23.56 2.37
C PRO A 226 -27.13 -24.07 2.81
N SER A 227 -26.48 -23.31 3.70
CA SER A 227 -25.15 -23.61 4.26
C SER A 227 -24.04 -23.82 3.20
N PHE A 228 -24.21 -23.41 1.94
CA PHE A 228 -23.09 -23.42 0.98
C PHE A 228 -21.99 -22.45 1.43
N LEU A 229 -22.35 -21.20 1.75
CA LEU A 229 -21.40 -20.21 2.25
C LEU A 229 -21.44 -20.15 3.77
N VAL A 230 -20.25 -20.21 4.36
CA VAL A 230 -20.02 -20.35 5.80
C VAL A 230 -18.94 -19.36 6.22
N GLU A 231 -19.00 -18.87 7.45
CA GLU A 231 -17.97 -18.02 8.07
C GLU A 231 -17.38 -18.73 9.30
N PHE A 232 -16.10 -18.47 9.56
CA PHE A 232 -15.40 -18.88 10.78
C PHE A 232 -14.94 -17.64 11.55
N ILE A 233 -15.60 -17.32 12.66
CA ILE A 233 -15.27 -16.15 13.49
C ILE A 233 -14.30 -16.50 14.62
N THR A 234 -13.41 -15.57 14.98
CA THR A 234 -12.57 -15.63 16.19
C THR A 234 -12.82 -14.44 17.11
N PRO A 235 -12.61 -14.58 18.43
CA PRO A 235 -12.76 -13.45 19.34
C PRO A 235 -11.70 -12.38 19.05
N ILE A 236 -12.12 -11.10 19.08
CA ILE A 236 -11.29 -9.92 18.84
C ILE A 236 -10.50 -9.57 20.11
N VAL A 237 -11.11 -9.75 21.29
CA VAL A 237 -10.51 -9.43 22.59
C VAL A 237 -10.64 -10.63 23.52
N LYS A 238 -9.58 -10.95 24.26
CA LYS A 238 -9.68 -11.82 25.44
C LYS A 238 -9.26 -11.05 26.69
N ALA A 239 -10.03 -11.25 27.76
CA ALA A 239 -9.71 -10.75 29.09
C ALA A 239 -9.43 -11.94 30.00
N THR A 240 -8.23 -12.00 30.56
CA THR A 240 -7.78 -13.04 31.48
C THR A 240 -7.64 -12.45 32.88
N HIS A 241 -8.49 -12.88 33.82
CA HIS A 241 -8.41 -12.45 35.21
C HIS A 241 -7.28 -13.18 35.96
N LYS A 242 -6.71 -12.54 36.99
CA LYS A 242 -5.63 -13.10 37.83
C LYS A 242 -5.95 -14.45 38.49
N ASN A 243 -7.23 -14.86 38.57
CA ASN A 243 -7.65 -16.19 39.06
C ASN A 243 -7.82 -17.25 37.94
N GLY A 244 -7.37 -16.98 36.71
CA GLY A 244 -7.47 -17.91 35.58
C GLY A 244 -8.81 -17.92 34.85
N ARG A 245 -9.77 -17.04 35.21
CA ARG A 245 -11.00 -16.87 34.42
C ARG A 245 -10.71 -16.11 33.13
N GLU A 246 -10.90 -16.78 32.00
CA GLU A 246 -10.85 -16.18 30.67
C GLU A 246 -12.27 -15.78 30.20
N LEU A 247 -12.39 -14.60 29.60
CA LEU A 247 -13.54 -14.13 28.83
C LEU A 247 -13.07 -13.83 27.39
N SER A 248 -13.93 -14.07 26.41
CA SER A 248 -13.65 -13.85 24.98
C SER A 248 -14.80 -13.07 24.36
N PHE A 249 -14.48 -11.96 23.70
CA PHE A 249 -15.43 -11.01 23.11
C PHE A 249 -15.28 -11.01 21.59
N TYR A 250 -16.40 -11.00 20.87
CA TYR A 250 -16.43 -11.15 19.41
C TYR A 250 -16.71 -9.83 18.67
N THR A 251 -16.99 -8.76 19.41
CA THR A 251 -17.15 -7.38 18.89
C THR A 251 -16.51 -6.40 19.88
N MET A 252 -16.09 -5.22 19.42
CA MET A 252 -15.57 -4.17 20.31
C MET A 252 -16.64 -3.60 21.26
N PRO A 253 -17.89 -3.30 20.84
CA PRO A 253 -18.93 -2.81 21.75
C PRO A 253 -19.27 -3.77 22.90
N GLU A 254 -19.17 -5.09 22.69
CA GLU A 254 -19.37 -6.09 23.75
C GLU A 254 -18.25 -6.05 24.80
N TYR A 255 -17.01 -5.82 24.37
CA TYR A 255 -15.86 -5.64 25.25
C TYR A 255 -15.92 -4.27 25.97
N GLU A 256 -16.32 -3.21 25.29
CA GLU A 256 -16.43 -1.84 25.83
C GLU A 256 -17.51 -1.76 26.90
N SER A 257 -18.72 -2.26 26.62
CA SER A 257 -19.81 -2.32 27.61
C SER A 257 -19.43 -3.18 28.83
N TRP A 258 -18.67 -4.27 28.62
CA TRP A 258 -18.10 -5.04 29.73
C TRP A 258 -17.06 -4.26 30.53
N LYS A 259 -16.16 -3.53 29.87
CA LYS A 259 -15.12 -2.68 30.49
C LYS A 259 -15.74 -1.56 31.32
N GLU A 260 -16.82 -0.94 30.85
CA GLU A 260 -17.62 0.05 31.59
C GLU A 260 -18.27 -0.58 32.83
N SER A 261 -18.87 -1.77 32.68
CA SER A 261 -19.55 -2.48 33.78
C SER A 261 -18.64 -2.84 34.97
N LEU A 262 -17.31 -2.83 34.79
CA LEU A 262 -16.33 -3.10 35.85
C LEU A 262 -16.11 -1.91 36.79
N GLY A 263 -16.49 -0.68 36.43
CA GLY A 263 -16.56 0.47 37.33
C GLY A 263 -15.28 0.83 38.11
N GLY A 264 -14.09 0.44 37.62
CA GLY A 264 -12.80 0.61 38.29
C GLY A 264 -12.12 -0.69 38.75
N SER A 265 -12.83 -1.82 38.80
CA SER A 265 -12.28 -3.15 39.16
C SER A 265 -11.45 -3.81 38.04
N GLY A 266 -10.94 -3.02 37.09
CA GLY A 266 -10.21 -3.48 35.92
C GLY A 266 -8.80 -4.04 36.22
N SER A 267 -8.17 -3.62 37.32
CA SER A 267 -6.77 -3.99 37.68
C SER A 267 -6.55 -5.48 37.97
N GLY A 268 -7.62 -6.27 38.05
CA GLY A 268 -7.58 -7.74 38.11
C GLY A 268 -7.42 -8.44 36.75
N TRP A 269 -7.60 -7.73 35.64
CA TRP A 269 -7.68 -8.31 34.29
C TRP A 269 -6.49 -7.92 33.40
N SER A 270 -5.92 -8.92 32.73
CA SER A 270 -5.01 -8.72 31.60
C SER A 270 -5.82 -8.79 30.30
N ILE A 271 -5.73 -7.76 29.46
CA ILE A 271 -6.44 -7.69 28.18
C ILE A 271 -5.44 -8.01 27.05
N LYS A 272 -5.84 -8.90 26.13
CA LYS A 272 -5.09 -9.18 24.90
C LYS A 272 -6.01 -9.06 23.69
N TYR A 273 -5.62 -8.22 22.75
CA TYR A 273 -6.28 -8.05 21.45
C TYR A 273 -5.72 -9.08 20.44
N TYR A 274 -6.62 -9.65 19.64
CA TYR A 274 -6.35 -10.68 18.63
C TYR A 274 -6.59 -10.08 17.25
N LYS A 275 -5.70 -9.15 16.87
CA LYS A 275 -5.83 -8.30 15.68
C LYS A 275 -5.70 -9.06 14.35
N GLY A 276 -5.17 -10.28 14.38
CA GLY A 276 -5.25 -11.22 13.26
C GLY A 276 -5.22 -12.68 13.73
N LEU A 277 -5.61 -13.61 12.85
CA LEU A 277 -5.68 -15.04 13.14
C LEU A 277 -4.30 -15.62 13.53
N GLY A 278 -3.22 -15.06 12.99
CA GLY A 278 -1.84 -15.39 13.37
C GLY A 278 -1.47 -15.05 14.83
N THR A 279 -2.27 -14.25 15.55
CA THR A 279 -2.10 -13.95 16.98
C THR A 279 -2.63 -15.07 17.89
N SER A 280 -3.46 -15.97 17.36
CA SER A 280 -3.93 -17.17 18.07
C SER A 280 -2.90 -18.28 18.00
N THR A 281 -2.59 -18.89 19.15
CA THR A 281 -1.69 -20.04 19.21
C THR A 281 -2.33 -21.29 18.58
N SER A 282 -1.50 -22.25 18.18
CA SER A 282 -1.95 -23.56 17.68
C SER A 282 -2.74 -24.38 18.73
N LYS A 283 -2.69 -24.00 20.02
CA LYS A 283 -3.56 -24.56 21.08
C LYS A 283 -4.97 -23.97 20.98
N GLU A 284 -5.07 -22.65 20.89
CA GLU A 284 -6.34 -21.93 20.72
C GLU A 284 -7.02 -22.30 19.41
N GLY A 285 -6.28 -22.42 18.31
CA GLY A 285 -6.81 -22.92 17.03
C GLY A 285 -7.45 -24.30 17.15
N LYS A 286 -6.85 -25.22 17.92
CA LYS A 286 -7.48 -26.52 18.21
C LYS A 286 -8.73 -26.37 19.07
N GLN A 287 -8.75 -25.48 20.06
CA GLN A 287 -9.94 -25.22 20.88
C GLN A 287 -11.10 -24.62 20.06
N TYR A 288 -10.82 -23.70 19.13
CA TYR A 288 -11.85 -23.14 18.24
C TYR A 288 -12.45 -24.21 17.31
N PHE A 289 -11.61 -25.10 16.76
CA PHE A 289 -12.06 -26.21 15.91
C PHE A 289 -12.68 -27.38 16.70
N GLN A 290 -12.43 -27.51 18.00
CA GLN A 290 -13.20 -28.39 18.90
C GLN A 290 -14.62 -27.82 19.11
N ASN A 291 -14.74 -26.51 19.33
CA ASN A 291 -16.01 -25.82 19.55
C ASN A 291 -16.59 -25.22 18.25
N LEU A 292 -16.45 -25.93 17.14
CA LEU A 292 -16.74 -25.40 15.79
C LEU A 292 -18.16 -24.81 15.67
N ASP A 293 -19.17 -25.40 16.31
CA ASP A 293 -20.57 -24.95 16.30
C ASP A 293 -20.83 -23.57 16.93
N MET A 294 -19.84 -22.99 17.61
CA MET A 294 -19.85 -21.61 18.13
C MET A 294 -19.21 -20.62 17.15
N HIS A 295 -18.11 -21.05 16.51
CA HIS A 295 -17.30 -20.26 15.58
C HIS A 295 -17.83 -20.28 14.14
N LYS A 296 -18.57 -21.33 13.76
CA LYS A 296 -19.21 -21.51 12.45
C LYS A 296 -20.52 -20.73 12.38
N LYS A 297 -20.62 -19.80 11.42
CA LYS A 297 -21.86 -19.10 11.06
C LYS A 297 -22.25 -19.48 9.64
N ASP A 298 -23.54 -19.68 9.37
CA ASP A 298 -24.03 -20.01 8.03
C ASP A 298 -24.71 -18.79 7.41
N PHE A 299 -24.32 -18.43 6.18
CA PHE A 299 -25.05 -17.42 5.44
C PHE A 299 -26.36 -17.98 4.90
N VAL A 300 -27.42 -17.18 4.95
CA VAL A 300 -28.76 -17.54 4.49
C VAL A 300 -29.27 -16.48 3.52
N TRP A 301 -29.73 -16.93 2.35
CA TRP A 301 -30.53 -16.13 1.44
C TRP A 301 -32.00 -16.19 1.85
N VAL A 302 -32.62 -15.04 2.11
CA VAL A 302 -34.02 -14.93 2.56
C VAL A 302 -34.92 -14.49 1.41
N ASP A 303 -34.58 -13.40 0.73
CA ASP A 303 -35.30 -12.85 -0.42
C ASP A 303 -34.34 -12.16 -1.40
N ASP A 304 -34.84 -11.57 -2.49
CA ASP A 304 -33.97 -10.94 -3.48
C ASP A 304 -33.37 -9.57 -3.04
N GLN A 305 -33.76 -9.02 -1.87
CA GLN A 305 -33.11 -7.84 -1.28
C GLN A 305 -31.66 -8.13 -0.87
N ASP A 306 -31.37 -9.37 -0.46
CA ASP A 306 -30.00 -9.85 -0.24
C ASP A 306 -29.13 -9.64 -1.50
N GLY A 307 -29.70 -9.91 -2.68
CA GLY A 307 -29.05 -9.66 -3.97
C GLY A 307 -28.85 -8.17 -4.26
N ASP A 308 -29.88 -7.36 -4.04
CA ASP A 308 -29.81 -5.91 -4.24
C ASP A 308 -28.80 -5.22 -3.32
N ALA A 309 -28.66 -5.69 -2.08
CA ALA A 309 -27.67 -5.23 -1.10
C ALA A 309 -26.22 -5.58 -1.53
N ILE A 310 -25.97 -6.80 -2.00
CA ILE A 310 -24.66 -7.18 -2.55
C ILE A 310 -24.34 -6.35 -3.81
N GLU A 311 -25.33 -6.05 -4.66
CA GLU A 311 -25.08 -5.18 -5.81
C GLU A 311 -24.86 -3.71 -5.39
N LEU A 312 -25.59 -3.21 -4.40
CA LEU A 312 -25.38 -1.88 -3.81
C LEU A 312 -23.93 -1.69 -3.37
N ALA A 313 -23.38 -2.64 -2.61
CA ALA A 313 -21.99 -2.60 -2.18
C ALA A 313 -20.99 -2.61 -3.37
N PHE A 314 -21.14 -3.54 -4.32
CA PHE A 314 -20.04 -3.85 -5.27
C PHE A 314 -20.22 -3.34 -6.71
N SER A 315 -21.39 -2.82 -7.11
CA SER A 315 -21.59 -2.31 -8.47
C SER A 315 -21.02 -0.90 -8.66
N LYS A 316 -20.17 -0.71 -9.68
CA LYS A 316 -19.65 0.63 -10.04
C LYS A 316 -20.73 1.56 -10.60
N LYS A 317 -21.97 1.09 -10.78
CA LYS A 317 -23.13 1.91 -11.20
C LYS A 317 -23.90 2.50 -10.01
N LYS A 318 -24.02 1.78 -8.88
CA LYS A 318 -24.79 2.19 -7.68
C LYS A 318 -23.99 3.16 -6.75
N ILE A 319 -23.26 4.14 -7.31
CA ILE A 319 -22.39 5.06 -6.54
C ILE A 319 -23.22 5.99 -5.64
N GLU A 320 -24.16 6.77 -6.18
CA GLU A 320 -24.96 7.71 -5.38
C GLU A 320 -25.86 7.00 -4.37
N ALA A 321 -26.29 5.76 -4.69
CA ALA A 321 -26.97 4.89 -3.74
C ALA A 321 -26.06 4.51 -2.56
N ARG A 322 -24.77 4.19 -2.79
CA ARG A 322 -23.80 3.98 -1.68
C ARG A 322 -23.54 5.24 -0.87
N LYS A 323 -23.47 6.42 -1.49
CA LYS A 323 -23.34 7.68 -0.73
C LYS A 323 -24.54 7.92 0.18
N THR A 324 -25.74 7.56 -0.28
CA THR A 324 -26.97 7.66 0.51
C THR A 324 -26.98 6.65 1.66
N TRP A 325 -26.64 5.40 1.36
CA TRP A 325 -26.47 4.31 2.33
C TRP A 325 -25.45 4.64 3.44
N LEU A 326 -24.31 5.22 3.09
CA LEU A 326 -23.27 5.61 4.07
C LEU A 326 -23.61 6.89 4.85
N ARG A 327 -24.51 7.74 4.34
CA ARG A 327 -25.14 8.83 5.11
C ARG A 327 -26.23 8.35 6.07
N GLN A 328 -26.72 7.13 5.88
CA GLN A 328 -27.71 6.47 6.75
C GLN A 328 -27.04 5.55 7.79
N PHE A 329 -25.72 5.60 7.93
CA PHE A 329 -24.99 4.86 8.96
C PHE A 329 -25.18 5.49 10.33
N GLU A 330 -25.79 4.75 11.26
CA GLU A 330 -25.91 5.13 12.66
C GLU A 330 -24.71 4.57 13.47
N PRO A 331 -23.91 5.42 14.15
CA PRO A 331 -22.86 4.97 15.05
C PRO A 331 -23.38 4.01 16.12
N GLY A 332 -22.64 2.93 16.38
CA GLY A 332 -23.10 1.82 17.23
C GLY A 332 -23.85 0.71 16.49
N THR A 333 -24.05 0.82 15.17
CA THR A 333 -24.50 -0.32 14.35
C THR A 333 -23.43 -1.42 14.33
N TYR A 334 -23.78 -2.64 14.75
CA TYR A 334 -22.94 -3.84 14.62
C TYR A 334 -23.77 -5.09 14.32
N LEU A 335 -23.11 -6.17 13.86
CA LEU A 335 -23.71 -7.49 13.66
C LEU A 335 -23.57 -8.34 14.95
N ASP A 336 -24.67 -8.88 15.48
CA ASP A 336 -24.59 -9.72 16.68
C ASP A 336 -24.01 -11.10 16.34
N GLN A 337 -22.76 -11.29 16.76
CA GLN A 337 -22.01 -12.53 16.59
C GLN A 337 -22.50 -13.70 17.46
N LYS A 338 -23.62 -13.55 18.20
CA LYS A 338 -24.28 -14.65 18.93
C LYS A 338 -25.23 -15.47 18.05
N GLU A 339 -25.85 -14.87 17.04
CA GLU A 339 -26.72 -15.61 16.10
C GLU A 339 -25.92 -16.65 15.31
N LYS A 340 -26.57 -17.73 14.84
CA LYS A 340 -25.91 -18.77 14.03
C LYS A 340 -26.08 -18.59 12.52
N LEU A 341 -27.04 -17.77 12.10
CA LEU A 341 -27.43 -17.55 10.72
C LEU A 341 -27.24 -16.07 10.39
N ILE A 342 -26.57 -15.75 9.29
CA ILE A 342 -26.31 -14.38 8.86
C ILE A 342 -27.03 -14.13 7.53
N LYS A 343 -27.91 -13.12 7.47
CA LYS A 343 -28.49 -12.67 6.20
C LYS A 343 -27.46 -11.87 5.41
N TYR A 344 -27.41 -12.00 4.10
CA TYR A 344 -26.48 -11.21 3.28
C TYR A 344 -26.74 -9.70 3.39
N SER A 345 -28.01 -9.31 3.47
CA SER A 345 -28.48 -7.94 3.73
C SER A 345 -28.00 -7.40 5.10
N ASP A 346 -28.14 -8.17 6.18
CA ASP A 346 -27.63 -7.77 7.50
C ASP A 346 -26.10 -7.69 7.53
N PHE A 347 -25.38 -8.63 6.90
CA PHE A 347 -23.92 -8.56 6.75
C PHE A 347 -23.49 -7.29 5.99
N VAL A 348 -24.14 -6.96 4.87
CA VAL A 348 -23.84 -5.72 4.13
C VAL A 348 -24.07 -4.51 5.01
N ASN A 349 -25.26 -4.41 5.63
CA ASN A 349 -25.71 -3.21 6.34
C ASN A 349 -25.16 -3.06 7.77
N ARG A 350 -24.51 -4.08 8.36
CA ARG A 350 -23.99 -4.03 9.74
C ARG A 350 -22.52 -4.39 9.91
N GLU A 351 -21.87 -4.99 8.91
CA GLU A 351 -20.44 -5.35 8.96
C GLU A 351 -19.66 -4.70 7.80
N LEU A 352 -20.11 -4.90 6.55
CA LEU A 352 -19.45 -4.29 5.39
C LEU A 352 -19.57 -2.75 5.35
N ILE A 353 -20.60 -2.19 5.98
CA ILE A 353 -20.72 -0.74 6.17
C ILE A 353 -19.62 -0.17 7.07
N LEU A 354 -19.20 -0.91 8.11
CA LEU A 354 -18.13 -0.50 9.02
C LEU A 354 -16.78 -0.43 8.29
N PHE A 355 -16.49 -1.43 7.46
CA PHE A 355 -15.38 -1.35 6.51
C PHE A 355 -15.50 -0.11 5.63
N SER A 356 -16.66 0.13 5.04
CA SER A 356 -16.86 1.23 4.09
C SER A 356 -16.63 2.60 4.72
N MET A 357 -16.99 2.78 6.00
CA MET A 357 -16.74 3.99 6.78
C MET A 357 -15.26 4.13 7.18
N ALA A 358 -14.64 3.07 7.71
CA ALA A 358 -13.21 3.06 8.04
C ALA A 358 -12.33 3.30 6.79
N ASP A 359 -12.76 2.77 5.64
CA ASP A 359 -12.10 2.94 4.34
C ASP A 359 -12.19 4.38 3.82
N LEU A 360 -13.25 5.13 4.16
CA LEU A 360 -13.32 6.57 3.92
C LEU A 360 -12.42 7.34 4.89
N GLN A 361 -12.54 7.09 6.20
CA GLN A 361 -11.76 7.77 7.26
C GLN A 361 -10.24 7.67 7.05
N ARG A 362 -9.74 6.52 6.59
CA ARG A 362 -8.31 6.33 6.31
C ARG A 362 -7.85 6.88 4.95
N SER A 363 -8.79 7.12 4.02
CA SER A 363 -8.47 7.46 2.62
C SER A 363 -8.67 8.93 2.28
N ILE A 364 -9.60 9.62 2.94
CA ILE A 364 -9.91 11.04 2.75
C ILE A 364 -9.48 11.80 4.03
N PRO A 365 -8.75 12.93 3.92
CA PRO A 365 -8.30 13.66 5.09
C PRO A 365 -9.39 14.57 5.70
N SER A 366 -9.11 15.08 6.90
CA SER A 366 -9.85 16.22 7.46
C SER A 366 -9.49 17.51 6.74
N MET A 367 -10.43 18.45 6.64
CA MET A 367 -10.15 19.82 6.17
C MET A 367 -9.23 20.59 7.11
N VAL A 368 -9.18 20.24 8.41
CA VAL A 368 -8.50 21.02 9.43
C VAL A 368 -6.96 20.93 9.30
N ASP A 369 -6.42 19.71 9.24
CA ASP A 369 -4.97 19.48 9.09
C ASP A 369 -4.55 18.96 7.71
N GLY A 370 -5.50 18.58 6.84
CA GLY A 370 -5.20 17.93 5.57
C GLY A 370 -4.60 16.52 5.72
N LEU A 371 -4.56 15.96 6.93
CA LEU A 371 -3.94 14.67 7.21
C LEU A 371 -4.97 13.54 7.23
N LYS A 372 -4.52 12.37 6.79
CA LYS A 372 -5.17 11.09 7.04
C LYS A 372 -4.67 10.51 8.37
N PRO A 373 -5.44 9.65 9.07
CA PRO A 373 -5.06 9.08 10.37
C PRO A 373 -3.62 8.53 10.44
N GLY A 374 -3.16 7.78 9.43
CA GLY A 374 -1.78 7.28 9.37
C GLY A 374 -0.71 8.39 9.34
N GLN A 375 -0.95 9.49 8.63
CA GLN A 375 -0.06 10.66 8.62
C GLN A 375 -0.10 11.41 9.97
N ARG A 376 -1.28 11.45 10.61
CA ARG A 376 -1.48 12.07 11.92
C ARG A 376 -0.78 11.31 13.04
N LYS A 377 -0.87 9.97 13.04
CA LYS A 377 -0.11 9.06 13.92
C LYS A 377 1.41 9.27 13.78
N ILE A 378 1.92 9.41 12.55
CA ILE A 378 3.33 9.76 12.29
C ILE A 378 3.72 11.12 12.89
N LEU A 379 2.89 12.16 12.70
CA LEU A 379 3.17 13.51 13.20
C LEU A 379 3.12 13.58 14.74
N PHE A 380 2.11 12.95 15.35
CA PHE A 380 1.99 12.78 16.79
C PHE A 380 3.23 12.13 17.41
N CYS A 381 3.67 10.99 16.88
CA CYS A 381 4.88 10.32 17.36
C CYS A 381 6.17 11.12 17.08
N SER A 382 6.17 12.00 16.07
CA SER A 382 7.27 12.95 15.82
C SER A 382 7.35 14.02 16.92
N PHE A 383 6.20 14.54 17.38
CA PHE A 383 6.13 15.49 18.49
C PHE A 383 6.38 14.83 19.85
N LYS A 384 5.74 13.68 20.14
CA LYS A 384 5.87 12.88 21.37
C LYS A 384 7.32 12.48 21.69
N ARG A 385 8.14 12.25 20.66
CA ARG A 385 9.58 11.93 20.78
C ARG A 385 10.51 13.14 20.66
N ASN A 386 9.99 14.33 20.34
CA ASN A 386 10.76 15.53 19.97
C ASN A 386 11.81 15.23 18.88
N PHE A 387 11.34 14.87 17.68
CA PHE A 387 12.11 14.21 16.62
C PHE A 387 13.09 15.12 15.84
N ILE A 388 13.98 15.79 16.57
CA ILE A 388 15.03 16.68 16.03
C ILE A 388 16.24 15.88 15.52
N LYS A 389 16.64 14.82 16.24
CA LYS A 389 17.73 13.93 15.84
C LYS A 389 17.20 12.89 14.85
N GLU A 390 17.92 12.69 13.75
CA GLU A 390 17.52 11.76 12.70
C GLU A 390 17.52 10.29 13.15
N ALA A 391 16.60 9.50 12.58
CA ALA A 391 16.48 8.07 12.78
C ALA A 391 16.13 7.38 11.45
N LYS A 392 16.43 6.08 11.33
CA LYS A 392 16.06 5.29 10.13
C LYS A 392 14.54 5.20 10.02
N VAL A 393 14.00 5.30 8.80
CA VAL A 393 12.54 5.19 8.58
C VAL A 393 11.99 3.85 9.10
N ALA A 394 12.73 2.75 8.96
CA ALA A 394 12.37 1.44 9.52
C ALA A 394 12.37 1.39 11.06
N GLN A 395 13.19 2.21 11.75
CA GLN A 395 13.16 2.31 13.22
C GLN A 395 12.04 3.25 13.69
N PHE A 396 11.77 4.30 12.90
CA PHE A 396 10.71 5.25 13.22
C PHE A 396 9.32 4.65 12.97
N SER A 397 9.11 3.85 11.91
CA SER A 397 7.85 3.14 11.67
C SER A 397 7.49 2.19 12.82
N GLY A 398 8.43 1.36 13.32
CA GLY A 398 8.19 0.54 14.52
C GLY A 398 7.81 1.36 15.75
N TYR A 399 8.54 2.46 16.01
CA TYR A 399 8.23 3.39 17.12
C TYR A 399 6.82 4.01 17.00
N VAL A 400 6.46 4.51 15.81
CA VAL A 400 5.12 5.06 15.55
C VAL A 400 4.06 3.97 15.75
N SER A 401 4.32 2.75 15.28
CA SER A 401 3.42 1.60 15.37
C SER A 401 3.02 1.30 16.82
N GLU A 402 4.02 1.21 17.70
CA GLU A 402 3.89 0.97 19.13
C GLU A 402 3.25 2.16 19.90
N HIS A 403 3.66 3.40 19.59
CA HIS A 403 3.32 4.57 20.41
C HIS A 403 2.05 5.32 19.98
N SER A 404 1.38 4.83 18.93
CA SER A 404 0.10 5.35 18.42
C SER A 404 -0.91 4.23 18.10
N ALA A 405 -0.73 3.03 18.65
CA ALA A 405 -1.59 1.87 18.43
C ALA A 405 -1.95 1.61 16.94
N TYR A 406 -0.96 1.60 16.04
CA TYR A 406 -1.24 1.42 14.60
C TYR A 406 -1.36 -0.08 14.24
N HIS A 407 -2.59 -0.56 14.04
CA HIS A 407 -2.86 -2.00 13.84
C HIS A 407 -2.50 -2.53 12.44
N HIS A 408 -2.23 -1.67 11.46
CA HIS A 408 -1.90 -2.09 10.09
C HIS A 408 -0.38 -2.30 9.91
N GLY A 409 0.02 -3.10 8.91
CA GLY A 409 1.43 -3.45 8.70
C GLY A 409 2.37 -2.25 8.50
N GLU A 410 3.51 -2.26 9.22
CA GLU A 410 4.53 -1.19 9.24
C GLU A 410 5.01 -0.74 7.85
N GLN A 411 4.97 -1.62 6.85
CA GLN A 411 5.33 -1.26 5.47
C GLN A 411 4.50 -0.09 4.93
N SER A 412 3.19 -0.05 5.23
CA SER A 412 2.31 1.06 4.85
C SER A 412 2.70 2.35 5.56
N LEU A 413 3.10 2.24 6.83
CA LEU A 413 3.51 3.37 7.67
C LEU A 413 4.86 3.93 7.19
N ALA A 414 5.82 3.06 6.85
CA ALA A 414 7.11 3.43 6.27
C ALA A 414 6.97 4.12 4.90
N SER A 415 6.10 3.62 4.02
CA SER A 415 5.77 4.31 2.76
C SER A 415 5.06 5.66 3.00
N THR A 416 4.25 5.79 4.05
CA THR A 416 3.61 7.06 4.41
C THR A 416 4.64 8.07 4.95
N ILE A 417 5.59 7.64 5.79
CA ILE A 417 6.73 8.45 6.25
C ILE A 417 7.55 8.96 5.05
N ILE A 418 7.83 8.09 4.07
CA ILE A 418 8.53 8.47 2.84
C ILE A 418 7.73 9.53 2.06
N GLY A 419 6.43 9.32 1.85
CA GLY A 419 5.56 10.29 1.17
C GLY A 419 5.48 11.66 1.86
N MET A 420 5.50 11.70 3.20
CA MET A 420 5.52 12.95 3.98
C MET A 420 6.88 13.69 3.96
N ALA A 421 7.94 13.01 3.52
CA ALA A 421 9.30 13.55 3.44
C ALA A 421 9.73 13.95 2.01
N GLN A 422 9.04 13.46 0.96
CA GLN A 422 9.37 13.74 -0.44
C GLN A 422 9.28 15.24 -0.78
N ASP A 423 10.26 15.74 -1.53
CA ASP A 423 10.49 17.16 -1.81
C ASP A 423 10.68 17.48 -3.31
N TYR A 424 10.63 16.47 -4.20
CA TYR A 424 10.77 16.66 -5.65
C TYR A 424 9.55 17.39 -6.26
N VAL A 425 9.79 18.07 -7.40
CA VAL A 425 8.77 18.86 -8.11
C VAL A 425 7.52 18.03 -8.43
N GLY A 426 6.38 18.46 -7.89
CA GLY A 426 5.09 17.75 -8.01
C GLY A 426 4.75 16.79 -6.87
N SER A 427 5.51 16.80 -5.76
CA SER A 427 5.17 16.13 -4.49
C SER A 427 4.56 17.12 -3.48
N ASN A 428 5.19 17.34 -2.31
CA ASN A 428 4.74 18.28 -1.29
C ASN A 428 5.25 19.71 -1.58
N ASN A 429 4.45 20.74 -1.29
CA ASN A 429 4.93 22.12 -1.29
C ASN A 429 5.71 22.44 0.00
N ILE A 430 5.27 21.89 1.14
CA ILE A 430 6.05 21.86 2.39
C ILE A 430 6.08 20.43 2.93
N ASN A 431 7.22 19.77 2.83
CA ASN A 431 7.46 18.45 3.42
C ASN A 431 7.57 18.57 4.96
N LEU A 432 6.71 17.85 5.69
CA LEU A 432 6.67 17.92 7.16
C LEU A 432 7.83 17.16 7.84
N LEU A 433 8.46 16.24 7.09
CA LEU A 433 9.62 15.47 7.48
C LEU A 433 10.77 15.72 6.49
N MET A 434 12.02 15.56 6.92
CA MET A 434 13.20 15.76 6.06
C MET A 434 13.59 14.49 5.30
N PRO A 435 13.89 14.56 3.99
CA PRO A 435 14.35 13.43 3.19
C PRO A 435 15.86 13.20 3.35
N ASN A 436 16.30 12.69 4.50
CA ASN A 436 17.72 12.41 4.76
C ASN A 436 18.16 11.08 4.10
N GLY A 437 18.25 11.08 2.77
CA GLY A 437 18.67 9.94 1.94
C GLY A 437 17.97 9.92 0.58
N GLN A 438 17.96 8.77 -0.09
CA GLN A 438 17.20 8.61 -1.36
C GLN A 438 15.72 8.33 -1.08
N PHE A 439 14.92 9.39 -0.95
CA PHE A 439 13.47 9.33 -0.75
C PHE A 439 12.66 9.16 -2.05
N GLY A 440 13.34 8.97 -3.18
CA GLY A 440 12.76 8.86 -4.51
C GLY A 440 12.72 10.22 -5.19
N THR A 441 12.73 10.22 -6.52
CA THR A 441 12.95 11.42 -7.32
C THR A 441 11.79 11.67 -8.28
N ARG A 442 11.87 12.77 -9.02
CA ARG A 442 10.94 13.06 -10.12
C ARG A 442 10.98 12.00 -11.24
N ASN A 443 12.05 11.21 -11.35
CA ASN A 443 12.24 10.24 -12.43
C ASN A 443 11.13 9.17 -12.48
N MET A 444 10.66 8.70 -11.31
CA MET A 444 9.60 7.68 -11.20
C MET A 444 8.44 8.11 -10.28
N GLY A 445 8.36 9.40 -9.91
CA GLY A 445 7.36 9.91 -8.97
C GLY A 445 7.53 9.30 -7.57
N GLY A 446 8.75 9.35 -7.04
CA GLY A 446 9.07 8.87 -5.70
C GLY A 446 9.16 7.34 -5.55
N LYS A 447 8.80 6.55 -6.55
CA LYS A 447 8.83 5.07 -6.51
C LYS A 447 10.25 4.47 -6.53
N ASP A 448 11.23 5.29 -6.89
CA ASP A 448 12.67 5.02 -6.87
C ASP A 448 13.32 5.31 -5.51
N HIS A 449 12.51 5.43 -4.44
CA HIS A 449 13.01 5.52 -3.07
C HIS A 449 13.82 4.28 -2.68
N ALA A 450 14.85 4.46 -1.86
CA ALA A 450 15.58 3.34 -1.27
C ALA A 450 14.72 2.61 -0.20
N SER A 451 15.17 1.43 0.24
CA SER A 451 14.49 0.71 1.32
C SER A 451 14.48 1.52 2.63
N PRO A 452 13.38 1.51 3.42
CA PRO A 452 13.28 2.14 4.74
C PRO A 452 14.42 1.83 5.73
N ARG A 453 15.22 0.79 5.48
CA ARG A 453 16.40 0.39 6.28
C ARG A 453 17.64 1.25 6.02
N TYR A 454 17.69 1.98 4.90
CA TYR A 454 18.81 2.82 4.46
C TYR A 454 18.54 4.33 4.59
N VAL A 455 17.28 4.75 4.42
CA VAL A 455 16.89 6.16 4.53
C VAL A 455 16.67 6.59 5.99
N TYR A 456 17.06 7.82 6.29
CA TYR A 456 16.85 8.47 7.59
C TYR A 456 15.87 9.63 7.43
N THR A 457 15.21 10.01 8.51
CA THR A 457 14.37 11.21 8.53
C THR A 457 14.39 11.85 9.92
N LYS A 458 13.85 13.07 10.00
CA LYS A 458 13.63 13.88 11.20
C LYS A 458 12.47 14.85 10.91
N LEU A 459 11.95 15.50 11.94
CA LEU A 459 10.99 16.60 11.77
C LEU A 459 11.61 17.73 10.94
N SER A 460 10.86 18.29 9.99
CA SER A 460 11.28 19.51 9.27
C SER A 460 11.25 20.72 10.21
N PRO A 461 12.24 21.64 10.18
CA PRO A 461 12.26 22.81 11.05
C PRO A 461 10.99 23.66 10.98
N THR A 462 10.41 23.78 9.79
CA THR A 462 9.19 24.56 9.52
C THR A 462 7.94 23.95 10.17
N THR A 463 7.93 22.64 10.44
CA THR A 463 6.74 21.91 10.91
C THR A 463 6.23 22.39 12.26
N ARG A 464 7.09 22.90 13.17
CA ARG A 464 6.65 23.41 14.48
C ARG A 464 6.26 24.90 14.49
N PHE A 465 6.47 25.60 13.38
CA PHE A 465 5.82 26.89 13.10
C PHE A 465 4.43 26.64 12.48
N LEU A 466 4.32 25.65 11.58
CA LEU A 466 3.03 25.22 11.03
C LEU A 466 2.07 24.65 12.09
N PHE A 467 2.59 23.91 13.07
CA PHE A 467 1.84 23.33 14.19
C PHE A 467 2.44 23.80 15.52
N PRO A 468 1.99 24.94 16.08
CA PRO A 468 2.55 25.50 17.31
C PRO A 468 2.46 24.54 18.49
N LYS A 469 3.44 24.58 19.39
CA LYS A 469 3.46 23.69 20.56
C LYS A 469 2.37 24.05 21.58
N ASP A 470 2.03 25.33 21.71
CA ASP A 470 1.02 25.79 22.66
C ASP A 470 -0.38 25.25 22.34
N ASP A 471 -0.63 24.97 21.05
CA ASP A 471 -1.89 24.43 20.57
C ASP A 471 -2.05 22.94 20.88
N ASP A 472 -0.97 22.18 21.17
CA ASP A 472 -1.05 20.76 21.53
C ASP A 472 -2.10 20.52 22.63
N ASN A 473 -2.11 21.37 23.66
CA ASN A 473 -3.00 21.27 24.83
C ASN A 473 -4.48 21.58 24.53
N LEU A 474 -4.81 22.07 23.32
CA LEU A 474 -6.17 22.36 22.88
C LEU A 474 -6.84 21.15 22.21
N LEU A 475 -6.07 20.13 21.84
CA LEU A 475 -6.51 19.08 20.92
C LEU A 475 -7.19 17.92 21.65
N SER A 476 -8.28 17.42 21.07
CA SER A 476 -8.96 16.21 21.56
C SER A 476 -8.18 14.95 21.17
N TYR A 477 -7.20 14.59 22.00
CA TYR A 477 -6.46 13.32 21.96
C TYR A 477 -7.38 12.12 22.12
N LEU A 478 -7.22 11.12 21.26
CA LEU A 478 -7.96 9.86 21.34
C LEU A 478 -7.27 8.89 22.32
N ASN A 479 -8.03 7.92 22.84
CA ASN A 479 -7.51 6.82 23.67
C ASN A 479 -7.84 5.48 22.98
N GLU A 480 -6.82 4.67 22.72
CA GLU A 480 -6.93 3.38 22.02
C GLU A 480 -6.09 2.32 22.77
N ASP A 481 -6.63 1.11 22.97
CA ASP A 481 -6.06 0.06 23.84
C ASP A 481 -5.75 0.47 25.30
N GLY A 482 -6.18 1.67 25.75
CA GLY A 482 -5.83 2.26 27.05
C GLY A 482 -4.64 3.23 27.00
N GLN A 483 -4.11 3.51 25.80
CA GLN A 483 -3.02 4.45 25.54
C GLN A 483 -3.57 5.75 24.92
N SER A 484 -3.10 6.91 25.39
CA SER A 484 -3.30 8.17 24.67
C SER A 484 -2.49 8.20 23.36
N ILE A 485 -3.22 8.28 22.25
CA ILE A 485 -2.73 8.24 20.86
C ILE A 485 -2.87 9.64 20.22
N GLU A 486 -2.98 9.75 18.89
CA GLU A 486 -3.07 11.03 18.20
C GLU A 486 -4.41 11.77 18.44
N PRO A 487 -4.49 13.09 18.19
CA PRO A 487 -5.74 13.82 18.28
C PRO A 487 -6.65 13.57 17.07
N THR A 488 -7.94 13.89 17.23
CA THR A 488 -8.95 13.77 16.16
C THR A 488 -8.51 14.50 14.88
N TRP A 489 -7.96 15.71 15.05
CA TRP A 489 -7.22 16.49 14.06
C TRP A 489 -6.18 17.36 14.78
N TYR A 490 -5.13 17.78 14.07
CA TYR A 490 -4.30 18.91 14.51
C TYR A 490 -4.91 20.23 14.06
N MET A 491 -4.55 21.32 14.74
CA MET A 491 -4.85 22.68 14.29
C MET A 491 -3.56 23.38 13.83
N PRO A 492 -3.24 23.38 12.52
CA PRO A 492 -2.12 24.17 11.99
C PRO A 492 -2.44 25.68 11.96
N ILE A 493 -1.45 26.53 11.65
CA ILE A 493 -1.67 27.97 11.42
C ILE A 493 -2.12 28.31 9.98
N LEU A 494 -1.98 27.36 9.04
CA LEU A 494 -2.43 27.40 7.65
C LEU A 494 -3.24 26.14 7.32
N PRO A 495 -4.25 26.18 6.43
CA PRO A 495 -4.94 24.99 5.95
C PRO A 495 -3.99 24.13 5.10
N MET A 496 -3.29 23.20 5.74
CA MET A 496 -2.29 22.34 5.11
C MET A 496 -2.85 21.45 3.98
N VAL A 497 -4.17 21.25 3.97
CA VAL A 497 -4.92 20.59 2.88
C VAL A 497 -4.86 21.33 1.55
N LEU A 498 -4.71 22.67 1.57
CA LEU A 498 -4.49 23.49 0.38
C LEU A 498 -2.99 23.54 0.05
N VAL A 499 -2.12 23.69 1.05
CA VAL A 499 -0.66 23.75 0.86
C VAL A 499 -0.12 22.52 0.11
N ASN A 500 -0.38 21.31 0.62
CA ASN A 500 0.14 20.06 0.03
C ASN A 500 -0.86 19.34 -0.87
N GLY A 501 -2.07 19.89 -1.04
CA GLY A 501 -3.17 19.20 -1.70
C GLY A 501 -3.59 17.92 -0.96
N SER A 502 -4.44 17.12 -1.60
CA SER A 502 -4.71 15.75 -1.18
C SER A 502 -5.26 14.88 -2.32
N GLU A 503 -5.09 13.57 -2.20
CA GLU A 503 -5.70 12.60 -3.11
C GLU A 503 -6.16 11.38 -2.33
N GLY A 504 -7.41 10.97 -2.50
CA GLY A 504 -8.04 9.90 -1.74
C GLY A 504 -9.13 9.20 -2.53
N ILE A 505 -9.20 7.87 -2.41
CA ILE A 505 -10.28 7.06 -2.98
C ILE A 505 -10.72 6.10 -1.88
N GLY A 506 -11.95 6.25 -1.41
CA GLY A 506 -12.58 5.33 -0.47
C GLY A 506 -13.87 4.76 -1.04
N THR A 507 -14.68 4.14 -0.18
CA THR A 507 -15.92 3.50 -0.63
C THR A 507 -17.03 4.53 -0.88
N GLY A 508 -17.31 4.83 -2.16
CA GLY A 508 -18.41 5.70 -2.59
C GLY A 508 -18.02 7.16 -2.87
N TRP A 509 -16.91 7.63 -2.30
CA TRP A 509 -16.33 8.96 -2.55
C TRP A 509 -14.86 8.87 -2.97
N SER A 510 -14.43 9.88 -3.71
CA SER A 510 -13.02 10.21 -3.91
C SER A 510 -12.81 11.70 -3.68
N SER A 511 -11.60 12.08 -3.31
CA SER A 511 -11.17 13.47 -3.20
C SER A 511 -9.91 13.70 -4.01
N TYR A 512 -9.84 14.84 -4.67
CA TYR A 512 -8.63 15.37 -5.27
C TYR A 512 -8.60 16.89 -5.10
N ILE A 513 -7.57 17.37 -4.42
CA ILE A 513 -7.28 18.77 -4.15
C ILE A 513 -5.85 19.02 -4.65
N PRO A 514 -5.63 19.96 -5.60
CA PRO A 514 -4.28 20.28 -6.03
C PRO A 514 -3.54 21.07 -4.95
N ASN A 515 -2.23 21.22 -5.11
CA ASN A 515 -1.42 22.02 -4.22
C ASN A 515 -1.61 23.51 -4.55
N TYR A 516 -1.52 24.38 -3.54
CA TYR A 516 -1.59 25.84 -3.66
C TYR A 516 -0.36 26.49 -3.01
N ASN A 517 -0.10 27.74 -3.37
CA ASN A 517 1.04 28.52 -2.89
C ASN A 517 0.83 28.94 -1.41
N PRO A 518 1.76 28.61 -0.49
CA PRO A 518 1.67 29.08 0.90
C PRO A 518 1.54 30.59 1.05
N ARG A 519 2.21 31.39 0.20
CA ARG A 519 2.19 32.85 0.28
C ARG A 519 0.82 33.43 -0.06
N ASP A 520 0.12 32.87 -1.04
CA ASP A 520 -1.22 33.33 -1.45
C ASP A 520 -2.27 32.96 -0.40
N ILE A 521 -2.10 31.81 0.27
CA ILE A 521 -2.90 31.40 1.43
C ILE A 521 -2.67 32.37 2.61
N ILE A 522 -1.41 32.72 2.92
CA ILE A 522 -1.07 33.69 3.98
C ILE A 522 -1.64 35.08 3.66
N ALA A 523 -1.57 35.52 2.40
CA ALA A 523 -2.16 36.78 1.95
C ALA A 523 -3.68 36.80 2.16
N ASN A 524 -4.40 35.74 1.76
CA ASN A 524 -5.84 35.65 1.99
C ASN A 524 -6.22 35.52 3.48
N LEU A 525 -5.42 34.86 4.32
CA LEU A 525 -5.64 34.89 5.78
C LEU A 525 -5.48 36.30 6.34
N ARG A 526 -4.48 37.07 5.90
CA ARG A 526 -4.32 38.48 6.29
C ARG A 526 -5.49 39.34 5.82
N ARG A 527 -6.01 39.10 4.61
CA ARG A 527 -7.23 39.75 4.11
C ARG A 527 -8.43 39.46 5.03
N LEU A 528 -8.68 38.19 5.36
CA LEU A 528 -9.76 37.81 6.29
C LEU A 528 -9.59 38.43 7.69
N LEU A 529 -8.38 38.46 8.25
CA LEU A 529 -8.09 39.12 9.53
C LEU A 529 -8.32 40.65 9.49
N ASN A 530 -8.15 41.28 8.33
CA ASN A 530 -8.45 42.70 8.11
C ASN A 530 -9.94 42.98 7.78
N GLY A 531 -10.76 41.95 7.57
CA GLY A 531 -12.13 42.10 7.04
C GLY A 531 -12.19 42.41 5.52
N GLU A 532 -11.11 42.16 4.78
CA GLU A 532 -11.05 42.28 3.32
C GLU A 532 -11.55 41.01 2.61
N MET A 533 -12.03 41.15 1.38
CA MET A 533 -12.41 40.01 0.53
C MET A 533 -11.18 39.21 0.07
N MET A 534 -11.30 37.88 0.04
CA MET A 534 -10.27 36.98 -0.51
C MET A 534 -10.07 37.15 -2.02
N GLU A 535 -8.83 36.96 -2.48
CA GLU A 535 -8.50 36.84 -3.91
C GLU A 535 -8.52 35.37 -4.37
N PRO A 536 -9.03 35.06 -5.58
CA PRO A 536 -9.13 33.67 -6.06
C PRO A 536 -7.77 32.98 -6.21
N MET A 537 -7.58 31.84 -5.54
CA MET A 537 -6.32 31.11 -5.52
C MET A 537 -6.19 30.13 -6.70
N ASP A 538 -4.98 29.98 -7.23
CA ASP A 538 -4.68 29.06 -8.34
C ASP A 538 -3.68 27.94 -7.95
N PRO A 539 -3.80 26.73 -8.55
CA PRO A 539 -2.89 25.63 -8.28
C PRO A 539 -1.43 25.97 -8.55
N TRP A 540 -0.56 25.68 -7.58
CA TRP A 540 0.87 26.00 -7.61
C TRP A 540 1.71 24.88 -6.97
N TYR A 541 2.86 24.60 -7.55
CA TYR A 541 3.72 23.48 -7.18
C TYR A 541 5.18 23.93 -6.98
N ARG A 542 5.76 23.65 -5.80
CA ARG A 542 7.14 24.02 -5.46
C ARG A 542 8.13 23.52 -6.52
N GLY A 543 8.94 24.44 -7.05
CA GLY A 543 10.01 24.19 -8.02
C GLY A 543 9.57 23.89 -9.47
N PHE A 544 8.26 23.94 -9.78
CA PHE A 544 7.76 23.80 -11.14
C PHE A 544 8.01 25.06 -11.99
N ARG A 545 8.39 24.90 -13.26
CA ARG A 545 8.76 26.02 -14.14
C ARG A 545 7.81 26.25 -15.31
N GLY A 546 6.87 25.34 -15.54
CA GLY A 546 5.87 25.44 -16.62
C GLY A 546 4.69 26.33 -16.24
N THR A 547 3.77 26.54 -17.18
CA THR A 547 2.57 27.35 -16.94
C THR A 547 1.38 26.50 -16.45
N ILE A 548 0.52 27.12 -15.64
CA ILE A 548 -0.75 26.58 -15.18
C ILE A 548 -1.81 27.64 -15.52
N GLU A 549 -2.69 27.32 -16.47
CA GLU A 549 -3.61 28.29 -17.07
C GLU A 549 -5.07 27.88 -16.84
N LYS A 550 -5.93 28.84 -16.46
CA LYS A 550 -7.37 28.66 -16.34
C LYS A 550 -7.99 28.43 -17.73
N THR A 551 -8.49 27.22 -17.99
CA THR A 551 -8.94 26.81 -19.34
C THR A 551 -10.47 26.79 -19.47
N ALA A 552 -11.18 26.39 -18.41
CA ALA A 552 -12.64 26.41 -18.39
C ALA A 552 -13.19 26.44 -16.96
N THR A 553 -13.98 27.47 -16.66
CA THR A 553 -14.87 27.48 -15.48
C THR A 553 -16.16 26.75 -15.82
N LYS A 554 -16.63 25.89 -14.91
CA LYS A 554 -17.95 25.24 -14.98
C LYS A 554 -18.64 25.42 -13.63
N GLU A 555 -19.96 25.27 -13.60
CA GLU A 555 -20.76 25.23 -12.37
C GLU A 555 -20.20 24.25 -11.32
N ALA A 556 -19.62 23.13 -11.78
CA ALA A 556 -19.03 22.11 -10.92
C ALA A 556 -17.54 22.34 -10.55
N GLY A 557 -16.93 23.48 -10.91
CA GLY A 557 -15.54 23.83 -10.59
C GLY A 557 -14.66 24.19 -11.80
N VAL A 558 -13.41 24.61 -11.52
CA VAL A 558 -12.46 25.10 -12.52
C VAL A 558 -11.61 23.96 -13.11
N THR A 559 -11.33 24.06 -14.41
CA THR A 559 -10.39 23.17 -15.13
C THR A 559 -9.19 23.97 -15.59
N TYR A 560 -7.99 23.52 -15.22
CA TYR A 560 -6.70 24.12 -15.53
C TYR A 560 -5.94 23.25 -16.54
N THR A 561 -5.21 23.87 -17.47
CA THR A 561 -4.21 23.19 -18.30
C THR A 561 -2.83 23.46 -17.72
N VAL A 562 -2.06 22.39 -17.49
CA VAL A 562 -0.67 22.45 -17.04
C VAL A 562 0.24 22.13 -18.23
N CYS A 563 1.06 23.09 -18.63
CA CYS A 563 1.97 23.01 -19.76
C CYS A 563 3.41 22.73 -19.31
N GLY A 564 4.09 21.79 -19.97
CA GLY A 564 5.54 21.69 -19.94
C GLY A 564 6.19 22.72 -20.88
N ILE A 565 7.51 22.88 -20.80
CA ILE A 565 8.27 23.79 -21.67
C ILE A 565 8.90 23.00 -22.82
N ILE A 566 8.67 23.48 -24.05
CA ILE A 566 9.37 23.03 -25.25
C ILE A 566 9.88 24.24 -26.05
N GLU A 567 11.16 24.19 -26.39
CA GLU A 567 11.90 25.18 -27.16
C GLU A 567 12.26 24.61 -28.53
N GLU A 568 12.27 25.44 -29.56
CA GLU A 568 12.89 25.11 -30.85
C GLU A 568 14.34 25.58 -30.86
N VAL A 569 15.28 24.66 -31.09
CA VAL A 569 16.72 24.95 -31.09
C VAL A 569 17.24 25.14 -32.52
N ASN A 570 16.65 24.42 -33.48
CA ASN A 570 16.83 24.57 -34.93
C ASN A 570 15.72 23.79 -35.65
N ASP A 571 15.68 23.90 -36.99
CA ASP A 571 14.65 23.31 -37.87
C ASP A 571 14.49 21.77 -37.79
N THR A 572 15.37 21.08 -37.06
CA THR A 572 15.31 19.63 -36.83
C THR A 572 15.35 19.21 -35.36
N THR A 573 15.54 20.14 -34.41
CA THR A 573 15.82 19.83 -33.00
C THR A 573 14.93 20.63 -32.05
N LEU A 574 14.16 19.91 -31.24
CA LEU A 574 13.36 20.44 -30.14
C LEU A 574 14.04 20.14 -28.80
N ARG A 575 14.00 21.08 -27.86
CA ARG A 575 14.45 20.89 -26.48
C ARG A 575 13.27 20.92 -25.53
N ILE A 576 13.17 19.95 -24.64
CA ILE A 576 12.13 19.87 -23.61
C ILE A 576 12.82 20.05 -22.26
N THR A 577 12.56 21.18 -21.60
CA THR A 577 13.17 21.58 -20.32
C THR A 577 12.24 21.39 -19.12
N GLU A 578 10.95 21.12 -19.35
CA GLU A 578 9.97 20.91 -18.28
C GLU A 578 8.82 20.00 -18.73
N LEU A 579 8.34 19.14 -17.84
CA LEU A 579 7.20 18.24 -18.06
C LEU A 579 6.00 18.67 -17.19
N PRO A 580 4.75 18.47 -17.63
CA PRO A 580 3.58 18.71 -16.77
C PRO A 580 3.65 17.98 -15.43
N ILE A 581 3.04 18.57 -14.41
CA ILE A 581 2.91 17.99 -13.06
C ILE A 581 2.38 16.55 -13.14
N ARG A 582 2.93 15.68 -12.28
CA ARG A 582 2.63 14.24 -12.20
C ARG A 582 2.94 13.43 -13.48
N ARG A 583 3.75 13.97 -14.40
CA ARG A 583 4.39 13.19 -15.46
C ARG A 583 5.89 13.01 -15.22
N TRP A 584 6.27 11.75 -15.03
CA TRP A 584 7.60 11.35 -14.59
C TRP A 584 8.58 11.18 -15.76
N THR A 585 9.87 11.37 -15.50
CA THR A 585 10.90 11.39 -16.55
C THR A 585 11.06 10.04 -17.24
N GLN A 586 10.93 8.92 -16.50
CA GLN A 586 10.97 7.56 -17.07
C GLN A 586 9.74 7.28 -17.95
N ASP A 587 8.52 7.53 -17.46
CA ASP A 587 7.28 7.41 -18.25
C ASP A 587 7.31 8.26 -19.53
N TYR A 588 7.93 9.44 -19.46
CA TYR A 588 8.12 10.32 -20.61
C TYR A 588 9.16 9.77 -21.61
N ARG A 589 10.27 9.22 -21.11
CA ARG A 589 11.31 8.58 -21.91
C ARG A 589 10.74 7.38 -22.68
N GLU A 590 9.99 6.49 -22.03
CA GLU A 590 9.37 5.33 -22.68
C GLU A 590 8.40 5.75 -23.80
N PHE A 591 7.68 6.88 -23.60
CA PHE A 591 6.90 7.50 -24.67
C PHE A 591 7.76 7.98 -25.85
N LEU A 592 8.91 8.63 -25.63
CA LEU A 592 9.83 8.99 -26.71
C LEU A 592 10.40 7.75 -27.43
N GLU A 593 10.81 6.72 -26.69
CA GLU A 593 11.32 5.46 -27.27
C GLU A 593 10.26 4.79 -28.16
N SER A 594 8.97 4.87 -27.81
CA SER A 594 7.87 4.37 -28.66
C SER A 594 7.69 5.16 -29.96
N LEU A 595 8.06 6.45 -29.98
CA LEU A 595 8.05 7.28 -31.20
C LEU A 595 9.29 7.09 -32.08
N SER A 596 10.40 6.61 -31.51
CA SER A 596 11.66 6.30 -32.23
C SER A 596 11.78 4.86 -32.72
N THR A 597 11.10 3.90 -32.08
CA THR A 597 11.09 2.49 -32.53
C THR A 597 9.96 2.19 -33.50
N GLY A 598 8.97 3.08 -33.59
CA GLY A 598 7.69 2.82 -34.23
C GLY A 598 6.77 1.96 -33.34
N GLU A 599 5.46 2.14 -33.47
CA GLU A 599 4.52 1.17 -32.91
C GLU A 599 4.73 -0.21 -33.57
N LYS A 600 4.25 -1.28 -32.92
CA LYS A 600 4.63 -2.70 -33.16
C LYS A 600 4.40 -3.25 -34.59
N ASP A 601 3.82 -2.47 -35.50
CA ASP A 601 3.75 -2.76 -36.93
C ASP A 601 5.02 -2.23 -37.64
N LYS A 602 5.89 -3.13 -38.12
CA LYS A 602 7.20 -2.86 -38.76
C LYS A 602 7.10 -2.21 -40.16
N ALA A 603 6.16 -1.30 -40.38
CA ALA A 603 5.78 -0.76 -41.69
C ALA A 603 5.45 0.74 -41.67
N LYS A 604 5.86 1.46 -40.62
CA LYS A 604 5.89 2.94 -40.57
C LYS A 604 7.28 3.40 -40.18
N ASP A 605 7.76 4.44 -40.85
CA ASP A 605 8.99 5.13 -40.45
C ASP A 605 8.82 5.81 -39.06
N PRO A 606 9.89 5.86 -38.24
CA PRO A 606 9.81 6.42 -36.90
C PRO A 606 9.61 7.93 -36.93
N PHE A 607 8.78 8.45 -36.03
CA PHE A 607 8.47 9.88 -35.99
C PHE A 607 9.64 10.69 -35.38
N VAL A 608 10.29 10.14 -34.35
CA VAL A 608 11.48 10.73 -33.73
C VAL A 608 12.71 9.97 -34.21
N LYS A 609 13.64 10.64 -34.89
CA LYS A 609 14.84 10.03 -35.48
C LYS A 609 15.84 9.57 -34.42
N GLU A 610 16.09 10.42 -33.43
CA GLU A 610 16.95 10.18 -32.28
C GLU A 610 16.48 11.13 -31.17
N PHE A 611 16.62 10.76 -29.90
CA PHE A 611 16.55 11.71 -28.80
C PHE A 611 17.71 11.48 -27.82
N ARG A 612 18.07 12.52 -27.09
CA ARG A 612 19.11 12.50 -26.05
C ARG A 612 18.53 13.00 -24.74
N GLN A 613 18.94 12.38 -23.64
CA GLN A 613 18.51 12.74 -22.29
C GLN A 613 19.71 13.34 -21.54
N TYR A 614 19.53 14.58 -21.09
CA TYR A 614 20.47 15.32 -20.25
C TYR A 614 19.83 15.69 -18.89
N SER A 615 18.72 15.01 -18.56
CA SER A 615 17.96 15.19 -17.32
C SER A 615 18.73 14.68 -16.11
N ASP A 616 18.38 15.19 -14.93
CA ASP A 616 18.88 14.70 -13.65
C ASP A 616 17.72 14.41 -12.66
N ASP A 617 18.02 14.20 -11.39
CA ASP A 617 17.05 13.85 -10.32
C ASP A 617 15.98 14.92 -10.06
N VAL A 618 16.23 16.18 -10.42
CA VAL A 618 15.32 17.33 -10.17
C VAL A 618 14.82 17.95 -11.47
N THR A 619 15.70 18.10 -12.47
CA THR A 619 15.44 18.86 -13.71
C THR A 619 15.30 17.95 -14.92
N VAL A 620 14.40 18.31 -15.83
CA VAL A 620 14.21 17.58 -17.08
C VAL A 620 14.95 18.29 -18.20
N HIS A 621 15.65 17.51 -19.02
CA HIS A 621 16.21 17.96 -20.28
C HIS A 621 16.23 16.79 -21.26
N PHE A 622 15.42 16.90 -22.32
CA PHE A 622 15.51 16.05 -23.51
C PHE A 622 15.81 16.92 -24.74
N GLU A 623 16.68 16.45 -25.63
CA GLU A 623 16.83 17.00 -26.98
C GLU A 623 16.32 15.97 -27.99
N VAL A 624 15.28 16.34 -28.76
CA VAL A 624 14.53 15.46 -29.64
C VAL A 624 14.81 15.88 -31.08
N MET A 625 15.37 14.96 -31.87
CA MET A 625 15.72 15.19 -33.28
C MET A 625 14.67 14.57 -34.20
N LEU A 626 14.16 15.37 -35.12
CA LEU A 626 13.15 15.03 -36.12
C LEU A 626 13.75 15.08 -37.54
N THR A 627 12.97 14.65 -38.53
CA THR A 627 13.15 15.09 -39.92
C THR A 627 12.44 16.43 -40.11
N GLU A 628 12.83 17.21 -41.14
CA GLU A 628 12.16 18.48 -41.49
C GLU A 628 10.65 18.29 -41.74
N GLU A 629 10.28 17.17 -42.38
CA GLU A 629 8.88 16.76 -42.58
C GLU A 629 8.15 16.49 -41.26
N ASN A 630 8.74 15.69 -40.35
CA ASN A 630 8.12 15.41 -39.05
C ASN A 630 8.08 16.66 -38.15
N MET A 631 9.03 17.59 -38.31
CA MET A 631 9.01 18.89 -37.64
C MET A 631 7.87 19.78 -38.16
N MET A 632 7.66 19.86 -39.48
CA MET A 632 6.50 20.55 -40.05
C MET A 632 5.17 19.94 -39.59
N ILE A 633 5.06 18.61 -39.53
CA ILE A 633 3.89 17.90 -38.98
C ILE A 633 3.71 18.21 -37.49
N ALA A 634 4.78 18.24 -36.70
CA ALA A 634 4.72 18.58 -35.27
C ALA A 634 4.28 20.03 -35.03
N LYS A 635 4.73 20.98 -35.88
CA LYS A 635 4.28 22.38 -35.85
C LYS A 635 2.81 22.52 -36.22
N GLN A 636 2.34 21.82 -37.26
CA GLN A 636 0.93 21.81 -37.68
C GLN A 636 -0.02 21.20 -36.64
N GLU A 637 0.40 20.14 -35.93
CA GLU A 637 -0.42 19.53 -34.86
C GLU A 637 -0.31 20.28 -33.52
N GLY A 638 0.68 21.17 -33.38
CA GLY A 638 1.03 21.91 -32.17
C GLY A 638 2.01 21.13 -31.28
N LEU A 639 3.20 21.68 -31.04
CA LEU A 639 4.31 21.00 -30.35
C LEU A 639 3.90 20.44 -28.97
N LEU A 640 3.28 21.26 -28.11
CA LEU A 640 2.81 20.86 -26.78
C LEU A 640 1.78 19.72 -26.82
N LYS A 641 0.98 19.65 -27.88
CA LYS A 641 -0.03 18.59 -28.07
C LYS A 641 0.60 17.31 -28.60
N LYS A 642 1.46 17.43 -29.63
CA LYS A 642 2.16 16.30 -30.28
C LYS A 642 3.02 15.52 -29.30
N PHE A 643 3.81 16.22 -28.49
CA PHE A 643 4.66 15.64 -27.46
C PHE A 643 3.92 15.38 -26.13
N LYS A 644 2.61 15.67 -26.08
CA LYS A 644 1.76 15.53 -24.89
C LYS A 644 2.34 16.27 -23.68
N LEU A 645 2.93 17.44 -23.88
CA LEU A 645 3.42 18.34 -22.82
C LEU A 645 2.29 19.21 -22.25
N THR A 646 1.10 18.63 -22.18
CA THR A 646 -0.11 19.21 -21.61
C THR A 646 -0.79 18.16 -20.74
N SER A 647 -1.26 18.57 -19.57
CA SER A 647 -2.14 17.77 -18.69
C SER A 647 -3.24 18.68 -18.11
N SER A 648 -4.24 18.08 -17.45
CA SER A 648 -5.39 18.82 -16.92
C SER A 648 -5.60 18.58 -15.43
N ILE A 649 -5.68 19.66 -14.66
CA ILE A 649 -6.08 19.65 -13.24
C ILE A 649 -7.54 20.13 -13.15
N SER A 650 -8.33 19.58 -12.24
CA SER A 650 -9.70 20.04 -11.98
C SER A 650 -9.99 20.11 -10.49
N THR A 651 -10.56 21.23 -10.04
CA THR A 651 -10.99 21.45 -8.65
C THR A 651 -12.40 20.91 -8.37
N SER A 652 -13.01 20.18 -9.30
CA SER A 652 -14.42 19.78 -9.24
C SER A 652 -14.77 18.69 -8.20
N ASN A 653 -13.78 18.11 -7.52
CA ASN A 653 -13.95 16.91 -6.69
C ASN A 653 -13.21 17.02 -5.35
N MET A 654 -13.35 18.16 -4.67
CA MET A 654 -12.77 18.41 -3.35
C MET A 654 -13.76 17.91 -2.28
N HIS A 655 -13.52 16.71 -1.74
CA HIS A 655 -14.28 16.13 -0.63
C HIS A 655 -13.39 16.00 0.60
N LEU A 656 -13.84 16.46 1.76
CA LEU A 656 -13.09 16.41 3.02
C LEU A 656 -14.03 16.07 4.16
N PHE A 657 -13.48 15.55 5.26
CA PHE A 657 -14.20 15.53 6.53
C PHE A 657 -14.20 16.93 7.14
N ASP A 658 -15.37 17.40 7.54
CA ASP A 658 -15.56 18.61 8.35
C ASP A 658 -14.98 18.41 9.77
N PRO A 659 -15.02 19.43 10.65
CA PRO A 659 -14.51 19.32 12.02
C PRO A 659 -15.22 18.26 12.88
N ASN A 660 -16.45 17.87 12.50
CA ASN A 660 -17.31 16.88 13.17
C ASN A 660 -17.11 15.45 12.65
N GLY A 661 -16.34 15.25 11.57
CA GLY A 661 -16.15 13.95 10.92
C GLY A 661 -17.20 13.59 9.86
N VAL A 662 -17.98 14.56 9.37
CA VAL A 662 -18.97 14.40 8.29
C VAL A 662 -18.33 14.76 6.94
N ILE A 663 -18.56 13.95 5.91
CA ILE A 663 -17.98 14.19 4.57
C ILE A 663 -18.72 15.27 3.78
N LYS A 664 -18.05 16.41 3.58
CA LYS A 664 -18.53 17.61 2.88
C LYS A 664 -17.88 17.73 1.49
N LYS A 665 -18.59 18.30 0.52
CA LYS A 665 -18.02 18.72 -0.78
C LYS A 665 -17.78 20.22 -0.74
N TYR A 666 -16.66 20.64 -1.31
CA TYR A 666 -16.30 22.03 -1.54
C TYR A 666 -16.27 22.30 -3.05
N ASP A 667 -16.68 23.50 -3.44
CA ASP A 667 -16.74 23.94 -4.84
C ASP A 667 -15.55 24.86 -5.20
N SER A 668 -14.97 25.55 -4.21
CA SER A 668 -13.78 26.38 -4.37
C SER A 668 -12.79 26.20 -3.19
N PRO A 669 -11.48 26.49 -3.37
CA PRO A 669 -10.50 26.45 -2.28
C PRO A 669 -10.72 27.56 -1.24
N GLU A 670 -11.35 28.67 -1.62
CA GLU A 670 -11.71 29.76 -0.71
C GLU A 670 -12.73 29.31 0.35
N GLN A 671 -13.70 28.47 -0.02
CA GLN A 671 -14.64 27.86 0.95
C GLN A 671 -13.92 26.99 2.01
N ILE A 672 -12.83 26.32 1.63
CA ILE A 672 -12.00 25.52 2.56
C ILE A 672 -11.22 26.47 3.49
N LEU A 673 -10.72 27.59 2.96
CA LEU A 673 -10.00 28.60 3.70
C LEU A 673 -10.89 29.34 4.71
N GLU A 674 -12.13 29.66 4.33
CA GLU A 674 -13.14 30.34 5.16
C GLU A 674 -13.60 29.48 6.34
N GLU A 675 -13.95 28.21 6.12
CA GLU A 675 -14.34 27.29 7.20
C GLU A 675 -13.16 26.96 8.13
N PHE A 676 -11.94 26.89 7.60
CA PHE A 676 -10.72 26.80 8.40
C PHE A 676 -10.48 28.08 9.22
N PHE A 677 -10.73 29.26 8.64
CA PHE A 677 -10.44 30.54 9.28
C PHE A 677 -11.20 30.74 10.58
N HIS A 678 -12.52 30.54 10.57
CA HIS A 678 -13.35 30.69 11.77
C HIS A 678 -12.95 29.72 12.88
N LEU A 679 -12.68 28.45 12.53
CA LEU A 679 -12.26 27.42 13.47
C LEU A 679 -10.86 27.70 14.06
N ARG A 680 -9.93 28.21 13.25
CA ARG A 680 -8.58 28.57 13.72
C ARG A 680 -8.61 29.79 14.64
N LEU A 681 -9.47 30.77 14.37
CA LEU A 681 -9.65 31.94 15.23
C LEU A 681 -10.21 31.56 16.61
N GLU A 682 -11.23 30.69 16.66
CA GLU A 682 -11.75 30.13 17.92
C GLU A 682 -10.67 29.36 18.71
N CYS A 683 -9.77 28.66 18.02
CA CYS A 683 -8.59 28.06 18.64
C CYS A 683 -7.58 29.09 19.18
N TYR A 684 -7.38 30.25 18.54
CA TYR A 684 -6.53 31.32 19.11
C TYR A 684 -7.14 31.96 20.36
N GLU A 685 -8.46 32.12 20.45
CA GLU A 685 -9.11 32.55 21.69
C GLU A 685 -8.84 31.58 22.84
N LYS A 686 -9.03 30.27 22.59
CA LYS A 686 -8.74 29.20 23.54
C LYS A 686 -7.25 29.14 23.92
N ARG A 687 -6.34 29.31 22.95
CA ARG A 687 -4.88 29.41 23.14
C ARG A 687 -4.53 30.58 24.05
N LYS A 688 -5.00 31.80 23.73
CA LYS A 688 -4.75 33.00 24.54
C LYS A 688 -5.21 32.79 25.98
N LYS A 689 -6.41 32.24 26.18
CA LYS A 689 -6.96 31.95 27.50
C LYS A 689 -6.06 30.98 28.28
N ILE A 690 -5.70 29.83 27.71
CA ILE A 690 -4.88 28.82 28.40
C ILE A 690 -3.45 29.32 28.63
N LEU A 691 -2.86 30.10 27.72
CA LEU A 691 -1.56 30.73 27.93
C LEU A 691 -1.60 31.73 29.10
N LEU A 692 -2.64 32.57 29.16
CA LEU A 692 -2.86 33.53 30.24
C LEU A 692 -3.06 32.83 31.59
N GLU A 693 -3.94 31.82 31.67
CA GLU A 693 -4.16 31.02 32.88
C GLU A 693 -2.86 30.35 33.35
N ASN A 694 -2.03 29.82 32.44
CA ASN A 694 -0.74 29.22 32.77
C ASN A 694 0.33 30.23 33.21
N LEU A 695 0.36 31.44 32.65
CA LEU A 695 1.29 32.49 33.07
C LEU A 695 0.88 33.08 34.43
N GLU A 696 -0.41 33.31 34.66
CA GLU A 696 -0.92 33.75 35.97
C GLU A 696 -0.67 32.69 37.06
N LEU A 697 -0.84 31.39 36.75
CA LEU A 697 -0.48 30.28 37.64
C LEU A 697 1.01 30.32 38.03
N LYS A 698 1.91 30.50 37.05
CA LYS A 698 3.37 30.65 37.27
C LYS A 698 3.69 31.90 38.09
N LEU A 699 2.97 33.01 37.90
CA LEU A 699 3.17 34.26 38.64
C LEU A 699 2.85 34.06 40.13
N VAL A 700 1.72 33.43 40.45
CA VAL A 700 1.37 33.06 41.83
C VAL A 700 2.38 32.05 42.41
N MET A 701 2.91 31.14 41.59
CA MET A 701 3.97 30.20 42.01
C MET A 701 5.31 30.88 42.30
N LEU A 702 5.70 31.91 41.54
CA LEU A 702 6.89 32.72 41.82
C LEU A 702 6.67 33.60 43.06
N ASP A 703 5.51 34.22 43.21
CA ASP A 703 5.18 35.03 44.38
C ASP A 703 5.21 34.22 45.68
N ASN A 704 4.61 33.02 45.68
CA ASN A 704 4.69 32.10 46.81
C ASN A 704 6.12 31.62 47.09
N LYS A 705 6.99 31.45 46.07
CA LYS A 705 8.41 31.14 46.29
C LYS A 705 9.17 32.31 46.91
N VAL A 706 8.96 33.54 46.42
CA VAL A 706 9.57 34.77 46.98
C VAL A 706 9.13 34.96 48.44
N ARG A 707 7.83 34.87 48.72
CA ARG A 707 7.25 34.93 50.08
C ARG A 707 7.81 33.84 51.00
N PHE A 708 7.99 32.62 50.49
CA PHE A 708 8.55 31.51 51.27
C PHE A 708 10.02 31.73 51.61
N ILE A 709 10.88 32.07 50.63
CA ILE A 709 12.30 32.31 50.89
C ILE A 709 12.49 33.51 51.83
N LEU A 710 11.77 34.62 51.59
CA LEU A 710 11.82 35.79 52.50
C LEU A 710 11.40 35.40 53.92
N GLY A 711 10.30 34.66 54.07
CA GLY A 711 9.87 34.16 55.38
C GLY A 711 10.91 33.27 56.07
N VAL A 712 11.66 32.45 55.33
CA VAL A 712 12.76 31.63 55.89
C VAL A 712 13.98 32.50 56.25
N VAL A 713 14.40 33.42 55.38
CA VAL A 713 15.55 34.32 55.59
C VAL A 713 15.31 35.29 56.75
N HIS A 714 14.08 35.75 56.93
CA HIS A 714 13.67 36.65 58.02
C HIS A 714 13.36 35.89 59.33
N GLY A 715 13.40 34.55 59.33
CA GLY A 715 13.12 33.71 60.50
C GLY A 715 11.62 33.55 60.84
N GLU A 716 10.72 34.07 60.01
CA GLU A 716 9.27 33.93 60.16
C GLU A 716 8.77 32.51 59.89
N ILE A 717 9.47 31.75 59.03
CA ILE A 717 9.20 30.35 58.68
C ILE A 717 10.43 29.51 59.05
N ILE A 718 10.36 28.80 60.17
CA ILE A 718 11.46 27.93 60.62
C ILE A 718 11.24 26.53 60.03
N VAL A 719 12.01 26.18 59.00
CA VAL A 719 11.94 24.86 58.32
C VAL A 719 12.79 23.81 59.04
N SER A 720 13.83 24.22 59.77
CA SER A 720 14.75 23.32 60.48
C SER A 720 14.08 22.63 61.68
N ASN A 721 14.34 21.33 61.82
CA ASN A 721 13.92 20.49 62.96
C ASN A 721 12.39 20.45 63.23
N ARG A 722 11.56 20.75 62.22
CA ARG A 722 10.08 20.65 62.24
C ARG A 722 9.61 19.41 61.47
N LYS A 723 8.41 18.88 61.75
CA LYS A 723 7.82 17.83 60.91
C LYS A 723 7.19 18.45 59.67
N ARG A 724 7.23 17.73 58.54
CA ARG A 724 6.57 18.13 57.27
C ARG A 724 5.08 18.45 57.44
N ALA A 725 4.37 17.71 58.30
CA ALA A 725 2.95 17.96 58.60
C ALA A 725 2.72 19.31 59.29
N ASP A 726 3.56 19.67 60.26
CA ASP A 726 3.49 20.95 60.98
C ASP A 726 3.81 22.14 60.06
N LEU A 727 4.69 21.93 59.07
CA LEU A 727 5.02 22.92 58.04
C LEU A 727 3.89 23.08 57.00
N PHE A 728 3.25 21.98 56.60
CA PHE A 728 2.06 22.01 55.75
C PHE A 728 0.93 22.84 56.38
N GLN A 729 0.64 22.62 57.67
CA GLN A 729 -0.37 23.39 58.39
C GLN A 729 0.01 24.88 58.50
N GLU A 730 1.28 25.20 58.71
CA GLU A 730 1.77 26.58 58.75
C GLU A 730 1.66 27.28 57.38
N LEU A 731 2.00 26.59 56.27
CA LEU A 731 1.85 27.12 54.91
C LEU A 731 0.38 27.34 54.54
N GLN A 732 -0.50 26.42 54.93
CA GLN A 732 -1.94 26.57 54.73
C GLN A 732 -2.50 27.76 55.54
N ALA A 733 -2.09 27.89 56.82
CA ALA A 733 -2.50 29.00 57.68
C ALA A 733 -1.95 30.38 57.22
N LYS A 734 -0.75 30.42 56.64
CA LYS A 734 -0.14 31.62 56.04
C LYS A 734 -0.65 31.93 54.61
N GLY A 735 -1.66 31.21 54.13
CA GLY A 735 -2.32 31.49 52.86
C GLY A 735 -1.41 31.32 51.64
N PHE A 736 -0.51 30.34 51.66
CA PHE A 736 0.21 29.92 50.46
C PHE A 736 -0.73 29.09 49.57
N THR A 737 -0.68 29.32 48.25
CA THR A 737 -1.51 28.59 47.29
C THR A 737 -0.99 27.15 47.13
N PRO A 738 -1.83 26.12 47.24
CA PRO A 738 -1.44 24.76 46.89
C PRO A 738 -1.43 24.60 45.37
N PHE A 739 -0.28 24.18 44.81
CA PHE A 739 -0.22 23.69 43.43
C PHE A 739 -0.16 22.18 43.48
N ARG A 740 -1.28 21.54 43.10
CA ARG A 740 -1.28 20.11 42.84
C ARG A 740 -0.17 19.81 41.85
N LYS A 741 0.78 18.99 42.29
CA LYS A 741 1.77 18.40 41.40
C LYS A 741 0.99 17.70 40.29
N GLU A 742 1.29 18.01 39.03
CA GLU A 742 0.87 17.18 37.91
C GLU A 742 1.52 15.81 38.09
N THR A 743 0.79 14.92 38.77
CA THR A 743 0.83 13.52 38.44
C THR A 743 0.55 13.45 36.95
N LYS A 744 1.47 12.86 36.19
CA LYS A 744 1.17 12.40 34.82
C LYS A 744 -0.20 11.73 34.88
N THR A 745 -1.09 12.08 33.95
CA THR A 745 -2.50 11.69 33.98
C THR A 745 -2.69 10.22 34.35
N ILE A 746 -3.73 9.95 35.14
CA ILE A 746 -3.98 8.65 35.80
C ILE A 746 -4.42 7.61 34.75
N GLU A 747 -3.47 7.18 33.93
CA GLU A 747 -3.59 6.20 32.86
C GLU A 747 -2.37 5.25 32.82
N THR A 748 -1.17 5.70 33.22
CA THR A 748 0.05 4.85 33.26
C THR A 748 0.10 3.91 34.48
N ALA A 749 -1.00 3.20 34.75
CA ALA A 749 -1.14 2.22 35.84
C ALA A 749 -1.71 0.85 35.40
N VAL A 750 -2.04 0.66 34.10
CA VAL A 750 -2.62 -0.60 33.59
C VAL A 750 -1.97 -1.04 32.25
N ALA A 751 -0.64 -1.10 32.16
CA ALA A 751 0.06 -1.77 31.05
C ALA A 751 1.54 -2.13 31.33
N GLY A 752 1.79 -3.28 31.97
CA GLY A 752 2.86 -4.20 31.56
C GLY A 752 4.35 -3.84 31.62
N SER A 753 4.78 -2.67 32.10
CA SER A 753 6.21 -2.34 32.27
C SER A 753 6.77 -2.89 33.58
N THR A 754 7.68 -3.88 33.51
CA THR A 754 8.51 -4.30 34.65
C THR A 754 9.71 -3.39 34.79
N ASP A 755 9.61 -2.36 35.63
CA ASP A 755 10.77 -1.62 36.16
C ASP A 755 10.91 -1.95 37.65
N ASP A 756 12.06 -2.50 38.05
CA ASP A 756 12.38 -2.82 39.44
C ASP A 756 12.74 -1.55 40.22
N ALA A 757 11.76 -1.00 40.95
CA ALA A 757 11.97 0.06 41.93
C ALA A 757 11.07 -0.14 43.16
N GLU A 758 11.65 -0.57 44.28
CA GLU A 758 10.97 -0.63 45.57
C GLU A 758 10.84 0.79 46.18
N GLU A 759 9.67 1.42 46.05
CA GLU A 759 9.25 2.49 46.97
C GLU A 759 7.93 2.09 47.65
N THR A 760 7.91 2.21 48.98
CA THR A 760 6.80 1.79 49.84
C THR A 760 5.86 2.96 50.10
N GLU A 761 4.69 2.98 49.45
CA GLU A 761 3.59 3.87 49.83
C GLU A 761 2.63 3.19 50.81
N GLU A 762 2.39 3.81 51.97
CA GLU A 762 1.40 3.34 52.94
C GLU A 762 -0.04 3.68 52.51
N ASN A 763 -0.95 2.74 52.75
CA ASN A 763 -2.28 2.74 52.18
C ASN A 763 -3.22 3.77 52.85
N SER A 764 -3.78 4.72 52.09
CA SER A 764 -4.89 5.58 52.55
C SER A 764 -5.85 5.95 51.41
N GLU A 765 -7.15 5.76 51.64
CA GLU A 765 -8.18 5.84 50.58
C GLU A 765 -8.55 7.29 50.22
N PRO A 766 -8.88 7.57 48.93
CA PRO A 766 -9.22 8.92 48.47
C PRO A 766 -10.67 9.30 48.80
N THR A 767 -10.91 9.90 49.96
CA THR A 767 -12.19 10.54 50.29
C THR A 767 -12.09 12.05 50.52
N THR A 768 -13.07 12.79 50.00
CA THR A 768 -13.24 14.26 50.06
C THR A 768 -12.24 15.13 49.28
N LYS A 769 -12.63 16.37 48.98
CA LYS A 769 -11.84 17.38 48.26
C LYS A 769 -10.79 18.06 49.17
N GLY A 770 -9.94 17.27 49.84
CA GLY A 770 -8.83 17.78 50.62
C GLY A 770 -7.71 18.38 49.75
N VAL A 771 -6.99 19.36 50.31
CA VAL A 771 -5.66 19.77 49.82
C VAL A 771 -4.67 18.74 50.35
N LYS A 772 -3.81 18.17 49.49
CA LYS A 772 -2.83 17.16 49.91
C LYS A 772 -1.51 17.81 50.32
N ALA A 773 -0.75 17.15 51.18
CA ALA A 773 0.59 17.61 51.57
C ALA A 773 1.55 17.75 50.35
N SER A 774 1.35 16.91 49.32
CA SER A 774 2.02 16.98 48.01
C SER A 774 1.88 18.33 47.30
N ASP A 775 0.81 19.08 47.61
CA ASP A 775 0.44 20.28 46.85
C ASP A 775 1.25 21.52 47.29
N TYR A 776 2.10 21.36 48.31
CA TYR A 776 3.09 22.34 48.78
C TYR A 776 4.54 21.92 48.55
N GLU A 777 4.77 20.77 47.91
CA GLU A 777 6.11 20.23 47.66
C GLU A 777 6.97 21.21 46.83
N TYR A 778 6.35 22.04 45.99
CA TYR A 778 7.04 23.07 45.18
C TYR A 778 7.78 24.16 45.98
N LEU A 779 7.48 24.30 47.28
CA LEU A 779 8.22 25.12 48.25
C LEU A 779 9.15 24.26 49.10
N LEU A 780 8.65 23.12 49.61
CA LEU A 780 9.36 22.27 50.56
C LEU A 780 10.51 21.45 49.93
N SER A 781 10.50 21.24 48.60
CA SER A 781 11.57 20.56 47.86
C SER A 781 12.58 21.52 47.23
N MET A 782 12.57 22.80 47.61
CA MET A 782 13.58 23.76 47.14
C MET A 782 14.95 23.43 47.74
N ALA A 783 15.99 23.41 46.91
CA ALA A 783 17.35 23.14 47.37
C ALA A 783 17.80 24.21 48.38
N ILE A 784 18.56 23.82 49.42
CA ILE A 784 18.97 24.73 50.51
C ILE A 784 19.77 25.94 49.97
N GLY A 785 20.57 25.76 48.91
CA GLY A 785 21.29 26.85 48.23
C GLY A 785 20.39 27.87 47.49
N ALA A 786 19.08 27.63 47.40
CA ALA A 786 18.11 28.59 46.88
C ALA A 786 17.50 29.49 47.98
N LEU A 787 17.83 29.27 49.25
CA LEU A 787 17.36 30.05 50.40
C LEU A 787 18.30 31.26 50.66
N THR A 788 18.61 32.04 49.61
CA THR A 788 19.51 33.20 49.68
C THR A 788 18.83 34.47 49.18
N LEU A 789 19.28 35.64 49.65
CA LEU A 789 18.79 36.94 49.19
C LEU A 789 19.08 37.18 47.69
N GLU A 790 20.20 36.66 47.19
CA GLU A 790 20.54 36.66 45.75
C GLU A 790 19.47 35.89 44.95
N LYS A 791 19.06 34.70 45.41
CA LYS A 791 18.01 33.92 44.74
C LYS A 791 16.63 34.57 44.84
N VAL A 792 16.36 35.38 45.88
CA VAL A 792 15.16 36.23 45.92
C VAL A 792 15.23 37.33 44.86
N GLN A 793 16.37 38.00 44.68
CA GLN A 793 16.54 39.03 43.65
C GLN A 793 16.35 38.45 42.24
N ASP A 794 16.93 37.27 41.96
CA ASP A 794 16.68 36.52 40.72
C ASP A 794 15.18 36.23 40.52
N LEU A 795 14.49 35.71 41.54
CA LEU A 795 13.08 35.33 41.45
C LEU A 795 12.13 36.53 41.36
N CYS A 796 12.51 37.68 41.91
CA CYS A 796 11.82 38.95 41.65
C CYS A 796 12.04 39.38 40.20
N ALA A 797 13.27 39.38 39.68
CA ALA A 797 13.54 39.73 38.29
C ALA A 797 12.85 38.77 37.28
N ASP A 798 12.72 37.49 37.61
CA ASP A 798 11.95 36.52 36.82
C ASP A 798 10.43 36.74 36.96
N LYS A 799 9.94 37.16 38.13
CA LYS A 799 8.54 37.56 38.34
C LYS A 799 8.18 38.81 37.55
N ASP A 800 9.05 39.82 37.55
CA ASP A 800 8.81 41.09 36.86
C ASP A 800 8.73 40.90 35.34
N LYS A 801 9.64 40.11 34.75
CA LYS A 801 9.52 39.66 33.34
C LYS A 801 8.19 38.96 33.06
N LEU A 802 7.75 38.08 33.97
CA LEU A 802 6.51 37.33 33.81
C LEU A 802 5.27 38.22 33.95
N VAL A 803 5.34 39.30 34.73
CA VAL A 803 4.31 40.36 34.78
C VAL A 803 4.24 41.07 33.43
N ASP A 804 5.38 41.47 32.86
CA ASP A 804 5.45 42.08 31.53
C ASP A 804 4.91 41.15 30.43
N GLU A 805 5.23 39.85 30.47
CA GLU A 805 4.68 38.82 29.56
C GLU A 805 3.16 38.69 29.70
N VAL A 806 2.62 38.63 30.92
CA VAL A 806 1.17 38.56 31.18
C VAL A 806 0.46 39.82 30.68
N ASP A 807 1.00 40.99 30.97
CA ASP A 807 0.40 42.26 30.56
C ASP A 807 0.61 42.58 29.08
N ALA A 808 1.56 41.95 28.39
CA ALA A 808 1.63 41.92 26.93
C ALA A 808 0.55 40.99 26.34
N LEU A 809 0.46 39.74 26.81
CA LEU A 809 -0.52 38.75 26.33
C LEU A 809 -1.97 39.20 26.57
N ARG A 810 -2.25 39.89 27.68
CA ARG A 810 -3.56 40.50 27.95
C ARG A 810 -3.96 41.49 26.86
N LYS A 811 -3.02 42.34 26.41
CA LYS A 811 -3.21 43.38 25.37
C LYS A 811 -3.24 42.82 23.95
N ALA A 812 -2.47 41.77 23.66
CA ALA A 812 -2.48 41.10 22.36
C ALA A 812 -3.87 40.50 22.05
N THR A 813 -4.39 40.68 20.85
CA THR A 813 -5.66 40.08 20.42
C THR A 813 -5.43 38.69 19.77
N PRO A 814 -6.45 37.82 19.64
CA PRO A 814 -6.31 36.53 18.95
C PRO A 814 -5.76 36.67 17.52
N GLU A 815 -6.18 37.73 16.81
CA GLU A 815 -5.74 38.07 15.45
C GLU A 815 -4.25 38.45 15.43
N ASN A 816 -3.80 39.29 16.38
CA ASN A 816 -2.40 39.69 16.47
C ASN A 816 -1.48 38.51 16.75
N LEU A 817 -1.88 37.59 17.65
CA LEU A 817 -1.13 36.36 17.92
C LEU A 817 -1.01 35.46 16.67
N TRP A 818 -2.05 35.45 15.82
CA TRP A 818 -1.99 34.74 14.53
C TRP A 818 -1.08 35.46 13.52
N LEU A 819 -1.14 36.80 13.44
CA LEU A 819 -0.26 37.59 12.58
C LEU A 819 1.23 37.41 12.95
N GLU A 820 1.55 37.28 14.24
CA GLU A 820 2.89 36.98 14.75
C GLU A 820 3.36 35.58 14.33
N ASP A 821 2.57 34.53 14.53
CA ASP A 821 2.90 33.17 14.07
C ASP A 821 3.06 33.11 12.53
N LEU A 822 2.21 33.81 11.77
CA LEU A 822 2.27 33.88 10.30
C LEU A 822 3.56 34.58 9.84
N ALA A 823 3.99 35.66 10.50
CA ALA A 823 5.24 36.34 10.19
C ALA A 823 6.47 35.45 10.50
N ALA A 824 6.46 34.73 11.63
CA ALA A 824 7.51 33.78 11.99
C ALA A 824 7.59 32.60 11.00
N LEU A 825 6.44 32.13 10.48
CA LEU A 825 6.41 31.14 9.41
C LEU A 825 6.97 31.68 8.09
N GLU A 826 6.64 32.92 7.70
CA GLU A 826 7.18 33.54 6.49
C GLU A 826 8.69 33.70 6.53
N GLU A 827 9.26 34.16 7.65
CA GLU A 827 10.72 34.20 7.83
C GLU A 827 11.35 32.81 7.66
N LYS A 828 10.69 31.76 8.17
CA LYS A 828 11.15 30.37 8.04
C LYS A 828 11.05 29.82 6.62
N LEU A 829 10.03 30.24 5.84
CA LEU A 829 9.92 29.92 4.42
C LEU A 829 11.00 30.65 3.60
N ASP A 830 11.23 31.92 3.91
CA ASP A 830 12.29 32.76 3.35
C ASP A 830 13.69 32.13 3.51
N GLU A 831 14.01 31.58 4.69
CA GLU A 831 15.25 30.83 4.91
C GLU A 831 15.35 29.57 4.05
N GLN A 832 14.26 28.80 3.94
CA GLN A 832 14.24 27.57 3.14
C GLN A 832 14.40 27.87 1.64
N GLU A 833 13.72 28.90 1.12
CA GLU A 833 13.86 29.36 -0.26
C GLU A 833 15.29 29.84 -0.57
N LYS A 834 15.94 30.53 0.38
CA LYS A 834 17.36 30.93 0.26
C LYS A 834 18.30 29.71 0.23
N MET A 835 18.03 28.67 1.02
CA MET A 835 18.79 27.42 0.99
C MET A 835 18.58 26.64 -0.33
N ASP A 836 17.34 26.53 -0.80
CA ASP A 836 16.98 25.87 -2.06
C ASP A 836 17.69 26.55 -3.25
N ALA A 837 17.68 27.89 -3.29
CA ALA A 837 18.35 28.68 -4.33
C ALA A 837 19.87 28.46 -4.35
N GLN A 838 20.53 28.48 -3.19
CA GLN A 838 21.98 28.21 -3.07
C GLN A 838 22.33 26.78 -3.53
N ALA A 839 21.47 25.80 -3.26
CA ALA A 839 21.63 24.44 -3.76
C ALA A 839 21.51 24.38 -5.30
N GLU A 840 20.54 25.07 -5.90
CA GLU A 840 20.38 25.15 -7.36
C GLU A 840 21.57 25.87 -8.04
N GLU A 841 22.09 26.97 -7.47
CA GLU A 841 23.29 27.63 -7.99
C GLU A 841 24.52 26.72 -7.93
N THR A 842 24.72 26.03 -6.80
CA THR A 842 25.81 25.06 -6.63
C THR A 842 25.70 23.91 -7.65
N ARG A 843 24.47 23.46 -7.95
CA ARG A 843 24.17 22.46 -8.99
C ARG A 843 24.54 22.97 -10.39
N LYS A 844 24.12 24.19 -10.74
CA LYS A 844 24.45 24.87 -12.01
C LYS A 844 25.95 25.14 -12.19
N ALA A 845 26.68 25.42 -11.12
CA ALA A 845 28.13 25.59 -11.16
C ALA A 845 28.83 24.26 -11.50
N ARG A 846 28.40 23.15 -10.88
CA ARG A 846 28.95 21.80 -11.15
C ARG A 846 28.65 21.32 -12.57
N SER A 847 27.45 21.55 -13.10
CA SER A 847 27.12 21.15 -14.48
C SER A 847 27.91 21.96 -15.51
N LYS A 848 28.10 23.28 -15.30
CA LYS A 848 28.98 24.11 -16.14
C LYS A 848 30.44 23.63 -16.11
N ALA A 849 30.96 23.26 -14.93
CA ALA A 849 32.34 22.75 -14.81
C ALA A 849 32.56 21.46 -15.62
N ASN A 850 31.60 20.53 -15.60
CA ASN A 850 31.66 19.29 -16.39
C ASN A 850 31.42 19.51 -17.89
N GLY A 851 30.80 20.62 -18.31
CA GLY A 851 30.55 20.96 -19.72
C GLY A 851 31.78 21.50 -20.47
N VAL A 852 32.82 21.98 -19.77
CA VAL A 852 34.03 22.52 -20.42
C VAL A 852 34.99 21.40 -20.80
N GLY A 853 34.85 20.90 -22.03
CA GLY A 853 35.70 19.86 -22.61
C GLY A 853 37.18 20.23 -22.60
N THR A 854 37.94 19.67 -21.65
CA THR A 854 39.33 20.03 -21.37
C THR A 854 40.27 19.60 -22.50
N LYS A 855 40.60 20.54 -23.41
CA LYS A 855 41.70 20.40 -24.37
C LYS A 855 43.06 20.50 -23.66
N VAL A 856 43.46 19.44 -22.96
CA VAL A 856 44.85 19.26 -22.48
C VAL A 856 45.47 18.03 -23.16
N SER A 857 46.69 18.22 -23.68
CA SER A 857 47.41 17.22 -24.44
C SER A 857 47.86 16.03 -23.58
N ARG A 858 47.72 14.82 -24.11
CA ARG A 858 48.27 13.59 -23.49
C ARG A 858 49.80 13.65 -23.37
N GLN A 859 50.30 13.84 -22.15
CA GLN A 859 51.59 13.29 -21.73
C GLN A 859 51.36 12.33 -20.55
N ALA A 860 52.02 11.17 -20.59
CA ALA A 860 51.77 10.08 -19.63
C ALA A 860 52.80 10.09 -18.48
N PRO A 861 52.36 10.12 -17.20
CA PRO A 861 53.28 10.04 -16.07
C PRO A 861 53.88 8.63 -15.93
N LYS A 862 55.19 8.56 -15.72
CA LYS A 862 55.90 7.31 -15.39
C LYS A 862 55.79 7.02 -13.88
N LYS A 863 55.83 5.74 -13.51
CA LYS A 863 56.00 5.31 -12.11
C LYS A 863 57.35 5.75 -11.55
N PRO A 864 57.44 6.24 -10.30
CA PRO A 864 58.61 6.09 -9.45
C PRO A 864 58.55 4.78 -8.64
N ARG A 865 59.64 4.46 -7.95
CA ARG A 865 59.77 3.33 -7.01
C ARG A 865 60.29 3.83 -5.66
N LYS A 866 60.15 2.98 -4.65
CA LYS A 866 60.59 3.16 -3.25
C LYS A 866 62.06 3.60 -3.06
N ASN A 867 62.25 4.31 -1.93
CA ASN A 867 63.29 4.15 -0.90
C ASN A 867 64.49 5.13 -0.77
N ASP A 868 64.57 5.65 0.48
CA ASP A 868 65.73 5.75 1.39
C ASP A 868 66.58 7.02 1.59
N THR A 869 66.88 7.20 2.89
CA THR A 869 67.97 7.96 3.55
C THR A 869 67.84 9.47 3.83
N LYS A 870 67.78 9.77 5.14
CA LYS A 870 68.49 10.81 5.96
C LYS A 870 69.34 11.84 5.18
N ALA A 871 69.44 13.11 5.60
CA ALA A 871 69.72 13.51 7.00
C ALA A 871 69.52 15.02 7.30
N ASN A 872 69.74 15.35 8.58
CA ASN A 872 70.14 16.65 9.17
C ASN A 872 69.12 17.81 9.28
N ASN A 873 68.84 18.13 10.55
CA ASN A 873 68.48 19.45 11.09
C ASN A 873 69.69 20.43 10.95
N PRO A 874 69.55 21.76 11.12
CA PRO A 874 69.29 22.30 12.46
C PRO A 874 68.27 23.46 12.54
N GLU A 875 68.03 23.83 13.80
CA GLU A 875 67.01 24.74 14.32
C GLU A 875 67.04 26.18 13.79
N ALA A 876 65.86 26.79 13.67
CA ALA A 876 65.65 28.22 13.90
C ALA A 876 64.25 28.48 14.51
N GLN A 877 64.25 28.95 15.75
CA GLN A 877 63.30 29.91 16.36
C GLN A 877 61.82 29.91 15.92
N ALA A 878 60.91 29.45 16.79
CA ALA A 878 59.70 30.19 17.21
C ALA A 878 58.98 29.44 18.37
N GLU A 879 58.33 30.18 19.26
CA GLU A 879 57.65 29.63 20.45
C GLU A 879 56.18 29.26 20.18
N VAL A 880 55.63 28.36 21.01
CA VAL A 880 54.18 28.15 21.14
C VAL A 880 53.71 28.88 22.40
N THR A 881 52.81 29.86 22.24
CA THR A 881 52.08 30.45 23.36
C THR A 881 50.77 29.68 23.57
N GLN A 882 50.55 29.15 24.78
CA GLN A 882 49.21 28.76 25.25
C GLN A 882 48.65 29.86 26.18
N GLY A 883 47.34 29.88 26.35
CA GLY A 883 46.62 31.05 26.90
C GLY A 883 46.37 31.05 28.41
N SER A 884 45.59 32.06 28.82
CA SER A 884 44.91 32.22 30.13
C SER A 884 45.76 32.62 31.35
N THR A 885 45.70 33.91 31.67
CA THR A 885 45.68 34.51 33.03
C THR A 885 46.67 34.05 34.11
N VAL A 886 47.79 34.78 34.21
CA VAL A 886 48.21 35.58 35.38
C VAL A 886 48.35 34.86 36.76
N THR A 887 49.62 34.70 37.20
CA THR A 887 50.14 34.54 38.59
C THR A 887 49.82 33.24 39.38
N LEU A 888 50.70 32.68 40.24
CA LEU A 888 52.10 32.96 40.63
C LEU A 888 52.75 31.69 41.23
N GLU A 889 54.08 31.54 41.13
CA GLU A 889 55.02 30.75 41.99
C GLU A 889 54.79 29.22 42.21
N ALA A 890 55.79 28.36 42.54
CA ALA A 890 57.25 28.34 42.35
C ALA A 890 57.79 26.92 42.69
N GLY A 891 59.07 26.59 42.41
CA GLY A 891 59.82 25.61 43.23
C GLY A 891 60.33 24.27 42.64
N ASN A 892 61.25 24.33 41.67
CA ASN A 892 62.52 23.55 41.63
C ASN A 892 62.63 22.05 42.02
N ALA A 893 63.01 21.23 41.02
CA ALA A 893 64.37 20.67 40.81
C ALA A 893 64.76 19.19 41.06
N ALA A 894 65.59 18.71 40.11
CA ALA A 894 66.77 17.82 40.22
C ALA A 894 66.68 16.28 40.04
N ASP A 895 67.63 15.77 39.24
CA ASP A 895 68.00 14.36 38.97
C ASP A 895 68.88 13.72 40.06
N VAL A 896 69.02 12.38 40.05
CA VAL A 896 70.32 11.63 40.00
C VAL A 896 70.09 10.09 40.02
N ALA A 897 71.09 9.30 39.61
CA ALA A 897 70.95 7.88 39.23
C ALA A 897 71.39 6.79 40.23
N LYS A 898 70.81 5.58 40.05
CA LYS A 898 71.21 4.20 40.43
C LYS A 898 72.48 3.98 41.28
N PRO A 899 72.40 3.08 42.29
CA PRO A 899 73.03 1.74 42.11
C PRO A 899 72.14 0.52 42.55
N LYS A 900 72.74 -0.63 42.88
CA LYS A 900 72.12 -1.99 42.93
C LYS A 900 72.15 -2.69 44.32
N ARG A 901 71.32 -3.76 44.46
CA ARG A 901 71.31 -4.88 45.45
C ARG A 901 70.68 -4.59 46.83
N GLY A 902 70.04 -5.61 47.45
CA GLY A 902 69.44 -5.48 48.81
C GLY A 902 68.78 -6.73 49.44
N ALA A 903 67.92 -7.47 48.70
CA ALA A 903 67.24 -8.74 49.09
C ALA A 903 66.35 -8.77 50.37
N GLY A 904 65.03 -9.04 50.21
CA GLY A 904 64.15 -9.33 51.36
C GLY A 904 62.64 -9.56 51.11
N ALA A 905 62.23 -10.84 51.04
CA ALA A 905 60.93 -11.43 51.44
C ALA A 905 59.56 -11.12 50.71
N ARG A 906 58.96 -12.22 50.23
CA ARG A 906 57.53 -12.66 50.31
C ARG A 906 56.41 -12.10 49.39
N LYS A 907 55.56 -13.07 48.99
CA LYS A 907 54.13 -13.06 48.56
C LYS A 907 53.70 -12.42 47.22
N ALA A 908 53.42 -13.32 46.27
CA ALA A 908 52.31 -13.35 45.30
C ALA A 908 52.19 -12.30 44.15
N PRO A 909 51.61 -12.64 42.98
CA PRO A 909 51.70 -11.86 41.73
C PRO A 909 50.53 -10.85 41.59
N ALA A 910 50.60 -9.71 40.87
CA ALA A 910 51.38 -9.23 39.71
C ALA A 910 50.62 -9.28 38.34
N PRO A 911 50.81 -8.30 37.42
CA PRO A 911 49.68 -7.77 36.62
C PRO A 911 49.96 -7.54 35.10
N LYS A 912 49.06 -6.77 34.45
CA LYS A 912 49.13 -6.17 33.08
C LYS A 912 50.52 -5.63 32.70
N PRO A 913 51.00 -5.72 31.44
CA PRO A 913 50.61 -4.80 30.32
C PRO A 913 50.58 -5.52 28.92
N SER A 914 50.60 -4.97 27.68
CA SER A 914 50.69 -3.62 27.03
C SER A 914 50.30 -3.69 25.51
N LYS A 915 50.22 -2.53 24.82
CA LYS A 915 50.59 -2.18 23.40
C LYS A 915 50.81 -3.29 22.33
N SER A 916 50.53 -3.14 21.03
CA SER A 916 49.83 -2.11 20.21
C SER A 916 49.77 -2.47 18.70
N ALA A 917 48.63 -2.22 18.05
CA ALA A 917 48.40 -1.97 16.60
C ALA A 917 48.93 -2.93 15.50
N SER A 918 48.00 -3.49 14.71
CA SER A 918 48.20 -3.97 13.33
C SER A 918 46.86 -4.05 12.56
N VAL A 919 46.88 -3.95 11.23
CA VAL A 919 45.73 -4.16 10.33
C VAL A 919 46.16 -5.07 9.18
N SER A 920 45.42 -6.16 8.94
CA SER A 920 45.38 -6.92 7.69
C SER A 920 44.24 -7.95 7.73
N ASP A 921 43.24 -7.75 6.86
CA ASP A 921 42.59 -8.69 5.93
C ASP A 921 42.26 -10.15 6.36
N ASP A 922 41.04 -10.56 5.96
CA ASP A 922 40.51 -11.90 5.63
C ASP A 922 40.65 -13.04 6.68
N ASP A 923 39.61 -13.80 7.04
CA ASP A 923 38.72 -14.60 6.18
C ASP A 923 37.24 -14.65 6.67
N GLU A 924 36.35 -15.11 5.79
CA GLU A 924 34.99 -15.62 6.10
C GLU A 924 35.14 -17.01 6.79
N ASP A 925 34.24 -17.58 7.60
CA ASP A 925 32.82 -17.88 7.34
C ASP A 925 32.26 -18.69 8.56
N PHE A 926 30.96 -19.08 8.56
CA PHE A 926 30.38 -20.21 9.36
C PHE A 926 30.41 -20.17 10.93
N GLU A 927 29.56 -20.86 11.71
CA GLU A 927 28.26 -21.54 11.49
C GLU A 927 27.39 -21.47 12.79
N MET A 928 26.26 -22.20 12.84
CA MET A 928 25.26 -22.27 13.91
C MET A 928 25.27 -23.66 14.60
N LEU A 929 24.44 -23.85 15.64
CA LEU A 929 24.14 -25.13 16.36
C LEU A 929 25.22 -25.55 17.41
N ASP A 930 24.95 -26.42 18.39
CA ASP A 930 23.74 -27.22 18.69
C ASP A 930 23.29 -27.09 20.17
N LEU A 931 22.03 -27.41 20.46
CA LEU A 931 21.40 -27.29 21.79
C LEU A 931 21.87 -28.34 22.82
N LYS A 932 22.70 -29.31 22.41
CA LYS A 932 22.96 -30.56 23.13
C LYS A 932 23.80 -30.42 24.41
N GLU A 933 24.68 -29.43 24.48
CA GLU A 933 25.60 -29.27 25.61
C GLU A 933 24.94 -28.60 26.83
N ARG A 934 23.76 -28.00 26.69
CA ARG A 934 23.04 -27.31 27.77
C ARG A 934 22.24 -28.21 28.71
N LEU A 935 22.26 -29.54 28.52
CA LEU A 935 21.45 -30.51 29.26
C LEU A 935 22.23 -31.64 29.95
N ALA A 936 23.57 -31.55 30.03
CA ALA A 936 24.43 -32.68 30.42
C ALA A 936 25.50 -32.37 31.48
N ALA A 937 25.20 -31.53 32.49
CA ALA A 937 26.17 -31.18 33.55
C ALA A 937 25.62 -31.02 34.99
N TYR A 938 24.35 -31.35 35.26
CA TYR A 938 23.84 -31.47 36.65
C TYR A 938 23.72 -32.95 37.06
N ASN A 939 24.87 -33.48 37.49
CA ASN A 939 25.12 -34.74 38.21
C ASN A 939 26.31 -34.44 39.16
N LEU A 940 26.55 -35.10 40.29
CA LEU A 940 26.06 -36.38 40.81
C LEU A 940 25.88 -36.32 42.36
N GLU A 941 25.44 -37.42 42.97
CA GLU A 941 24.91 -37.53 44.34
C GLU A 941 25.95 -37.73 45.47
N SER A 942 25.53 -37.50 46.72
CA SER A 942 25.97 -38.27 47.92
C SER A 942 24.94 -38.12 49.07
N SER A 943 24.60 -39.22 49.75
CA SER A 943 23.78 -39.29 50.98
C SER A 943 24.69 -39.42 52.24
N PRO A 944 24.25 -39.48 53.53
CA PRO A 944 23.06 -40.21 54.04
C PRO A 944 22.29 -39.62 55.28
N ASP A 945 21.33 -40.42 55.79
CA ASP A 945 20.75 -40.50 57.15
C ASP A 945 20.01 -39.33 57.83
N ASN A 946 18.69 -39.50 58.12
CA ASN A 946 18.21 -40.05 59.41
C ASN A 946 16.70 -40.46 59.36
N SER A 947 16.01 -40.66 60.50
CA SER A 947 14.95 -41.70 60.64
C SER A 947 13.66 -41.35 61.47
N SER A 948 12.67 -42.28 61.43
CA SER A 948 11.34 -42.30 62.12
C SER A 948 10.27 -41.30 61.58
N ALA A 949 8.94 -41.49 61.61
CA ALA A 949 7.96 -42.51 62.10
C ALA A 949 6.57 -42.25 61.40
N LEU A 950 5.42 -42.97 61.50
CA LEU A 950 4.93 -44.23 62.14
C LEU A 950 3.57 -44.70 61.50
N GLU A 951 2.93 -45.74 62.07
CA GLU A 951 1.49 -46.19 62.15
C GLU A 951 0.33 -45.42 61.45
N ASP A 952 -0.80 -46.02 60.97
CA ASP A 952 -1.31 -47.42 60.94
C ASP A 952 -2.53 -47.67 59.96
N LYS A 953 -2.89 -48.94 59.67
CA LYS A 953 -4.16 -49.55 59.10
C LYS A 953 -4.78 -48.99 57.77
N VAL A 954 -4.98 -49.73 56.66
CA VAL A 954 -5.65 -51.05 56.36
C VAL A 954 -7.17 -51.00 56.66
N PRO A 955 -8.14 -51.33 55.74
CA PRO A 955 -8.17 -52.41 54.72
C PRO A 955 -8.70 -51.99 53.30
N GLU A 956 -8.87 -52.83 52.26
CA GLU A 956 -8.23 -54.09 51.80
C GLU A 956 -8.39 -54.26 50.27
N ILE A 957 -7.57 -55.14 49.67
CA ILE A 957 -7.62 -55.61 48.27
C ILE A 957 -7.92 -57.12 48.28
N PRO A 958 -8.63 -57.71 47.29
CA PRO A 958 -7.91 -58.49 46.24
C PRO A 958 -8.67 -58.49 44.88
N VAL A 959 -8.31 -59.16 43.78
CA VAL A 959 -7.44 -60.32 43.44
C VAL A 959 -6.76 -59.96 42.09
N LYS A 960 -5.41 -59.87 41.94
CA LYS A 960 -4.41 -60.94 41.64
C LYS A 960 -4.74 -61.73 40.34
N VAL A 961 -3.84 -62.24 39.48
CA VAL A 961 -2.36 -62.46 39.47
C VAL A 961 -1.95 -62.71 37.97
N LYS A 962 -0.71 -62.71 37.44
CA LYS A 962 0.68 -62.86 37.93
C LYS A 962 1.72 -62.18 37.00
N GLU A 963 2.93 -61.99 37.53
CA GLU A 963 4.24 -61.94 36.82
C GLU A 963 4.95 -63.34 36.91
N PRO A 964 6.18 -63.67 36.40
CA PRO A 964 7.37 -62.79 36.24
C PRO A 964 8.49 -63.10 35.18
N SER A 965 9.40 -62.13 35.02
CA SER A 965 10.89 -62.22 34.98
C SER A 965 11.74 -63.09 33.99
N LYS A 966 12.69 -62.38 33.34
CA LYS A 966 14.18 -62.59 33.30
C LYS A 966 14.86 -63.83 32.64
N ARG A 967 15.95 -63.48 31.90
CA ARG A 967 17.26 -64.18 31.71
C ARG A 967 17.40 -65.43 30.80
N ALA A 968 18.09 -65.20 29.68
CA ALA A 968 19.39 -65.80 29.28
C ALA A 968 19.56 -67.30 28.90
N ALA A 969 20.13 -67.47 27.70
CA ALA A 969 21.23 -68.39 27.34
C ALA A 969 21.00 -69.90 27.04
N THR A 970 21.21 -70.22 25.74
CA THR A 970 22.00 -71.36 25.20
C THR A 970 21.50 -72.82 25.14
N ARG A 971 21.36 -73.27 23.88
CA ARG A 971 21.97 -74.47 23.23
C ARG A 971 21.25 -75.84 23.14
N LYS A 972 21.10 -76.24 21.86
CA LYS A 972 21.21 -77.60 21.23
C LYS A 972 19.99 -78.56 21.20
N LYS A 973 19.37 -78.63 20.00
CA LYS A 973 19.40 -79.73 18.98
C LYS A 973 19.12 -81.20 19.41
N PRO A 974 18.72 -82.12 18.49
CA PRO A 974 18.37 -81.97 17.06
C PRO A 974 17.09 -82.71 16.55
N SER A 975 16.53 -82.32 15.39
CA SER A 975 16.18 -83.26 14.29
C SER A 975 15.80 -82.56 12.96
N VAL A 976 16.66 -82.74 11.96
CA VAL A 976 16.45 -82.94 10.50
C VAL A 976 15.17 -82.44 9.81
N ILE A 977 15.30 -81.42 8.95
CA ILE A 977 15.21 -81.46 7.46
C ILE A 977 15.99 -80.23 6.90
N LEU A 978 16.44 -80.29 5.64
CA LEU A 978 17.44 -79.39 5.00
C LEU A 978 16.91 -77.96 4.75
N SER A 979 17.65 -76.83 4.73
CA SER A 979 19.10 -76.49 4.54
C SER A 979 19.60 -76.47 3.08
N GLU A 980 20.63 -75.73 2.63
CA GLU A 980 21.63 -74.75 3.16
C GLU A 980 21.66 -73.51 2.18
N ILE A 981 22.37 -72.36 2.25
CA ILE A 981 23.41 -71.65 3.07
C ILE A 981 23.21 -70.10 2.74
N SER A 982 23.53 -69.03 3.50
CA SER A 982 24.72 -68.54 4.27
C SER A 982 25.83 -67.90 3.36
N GLU A 983 26.70 -66.94 3.73
CA GLU A 983 26.90 -65.90 4.80
C GLU A 983 27.87 -64.82 4.18
N GLU A 984 28.48 -63.77 4.77
CA GLU A 984 28.84 -63.38 6.15
C GLU A 984 28.81 -61.82 6.35
N GLU A 985 29.93 -61.06 6.28
CA GLU A 985 30.04 -59.62 6.63
C GLU A 985 30.98 -58.77 5.72
N ASN A 986 30.83 -57.42 5.71
CA ASN A 986 31.82 -56.30 5.60
C ASN A 986 31.04 -54.98 5.30
N SER A 987 31.27 -53.78 5.86
CA SER A 987 32.45 -52.94 6.17
C SER A 987 32.85 -51.95 5.04
N ASN A 988 33.24 -50.71 5.42
CA ASN A 988 33.67 -49.59 4.55
C ASN A 988 32.62 -49.08 3.52
N ASP A 989 32.83 -48.02 2.73
CA ASP A 989 33.48 -46.68 2.88
C ASP A 989 33.28 -45.95 1.52
N SER A 990 33.31 -44.61 1.51
CA SER A 990 33.54 -43.67 0.39
C SER A 990 33.39 -44.13 -1.07
N GLY A 991 32.52 -43.45 -1.85
CA GLY A 991 32.53 -43.53 -3.32
C GLY A 991 31.48 -42.65 -4.01
N ASP A 992 31.93 -41.70 -4.85
CA ASP A 992 31.10 -40.80 -5.68
C ASP A 992 30.85 -41.35 -7.11
N ASP A 993 29.84 -40.76 -7.75
CA ASP A 993 29.60 -40.50 -9.19
C ASP A 993 29.29 -41.61 -10.24
N ASP A 994 28.30 -41.22 -11.08
CA ASP A 994 28.03 -41.51 -12.50
C ASP A 994 27.67 -42.91 -13.07
N TYR A 995 26.35 -43.09 -13.26
CA TYR A 995 25.64 -43.35 -14.54
C TYR A 995 26.22 -44.28 -15.63
N GLU A 996 25.54 -45.43 -15.86
CA GLU A 996 24.78 -45.84 -17.09
C GLU A 996 24.43 -47.36 -17.00
N THR A 997 23.19 -47.86 -17.20
CA THR A 997 22.47 -48.21 -18.47
C THR A 997 23.25 -49.09 -19.47
N VAL A 998 22.74 -50.17 -20.08
CA VAL A 998 21.46 -50.95 -20.06
C VAL A 998 21.84 -52.44 -20.31
N ASP A 999 20.92 -53.41 -20.17
CA ASP A 999 21.12 -54.78 -20.71
C ASP A 999 19.89 -55.28 -21.51
N SER A 1000 20.11 -55.64 -22.79
CA SER A 1000 19.38 -56.71 -23.50
C SER A 1000 19.97 -57.01 -24.90
N GLU A 1001 20.31 -58.29 -25.14
CA GLU A 1001 20.46 -59.01 -26.43
C GLU A 1001 21.81 -59.02 -27.22
N ALA A 1002 21.96 -60.12 -27.98
CA ALA A 1002 22.89 -60.42 -29.09
C ALA A 1002 24.36 -60.86 -28.79
N GLU A 1003 24.48 -62.19 -28.63
CA GLU A 1003 25.64 -63.08 -28.59
C GLU A 1003 26.91 -62.85 -29.49
N VAL A 1004 28.02 -63.47 -29.00
CA VAL A 1004 29.10 -64.20 -29.73
C VAL A 1004 30.43 -63.50 -30.17
N ALA A 1005 31.53 -64.28 -30.06
CA ALA A 1005 32.86 -64.17 -30.73
C ALA A 1005 34.10 -63.51 -30.03
N LYS A 1006 34.61 -64.17 -28.98
CA LYS A 1006 36.05 -64.58 -28.79
C LYS A 1006 37.24 -63.58 -29.05
N LYS A 1007 37.82 -63.12 -27.93
CA LYS A 1007 39.23 -63.31 -27.47
C LYS A 1007 40.48 -62.73 -28.22
N LYS A 1008 41.25 -61.95 -27.41
CA LYS A 1008 42.71 -62.02 -27.09
C LYS A 1008 43.77 -61.13 -27.82
N GLY A 1009 44.57 -60.42 -27.00
CA GLY A 1009 45.93 -59.91 -27.28
C GLY A 1009 45.98 -58.47 -27.81
N GLY A 1010 46.88 -57.55 -27.42
CA GLY A 1010 48.16 -57.63 -26.68
C GLY A 1010 49.37 -57.42 -27.63
N ARG A 1011 50.47 -56.73 -27.31
CA ARG A 1011 51.01 -56.14 -26.05
C ARG A 1011 52.27 -55.28 -26.40
N LYS A 1012 52.71 -54.33 -25.55
CA LYS A 1012 54.01 -53.57 -25.59
C LYS A 1012 54.14 -52.51 -26.72
N GLN A 1013 55.00 -51.46 -26.71
CA GLN A 1013 55.89 -50.72 -25.74
C GLN A 1013 56.38 -49.41 -26.46
N SER A 1014 57.13 -48.43 -25.92
CA SER A 1014 57.18 -47.70 -24.62
C SER A 1014 58.47 -46.81 -24.55
N ALA A 1015 58.44 -45.51 -24.19
CA ALA A 1015 59.69 -44.78 -23.87
C ALA A 1015 59.58 -43.43 -23.09
N ALA A 1016 60.46 -43.29 -22.08
CA ALA A 1016 61.30 -42.12 -21.75
C ALA A 1016 60.75 -40.73 -21.28
N ALA A 1017 60.72 -40.55 -19.94
CA ALA A 1017 61.65 -39.69 -19.17
C ALA A 1017 61.47 -38.13 -18.97
N LYS A 1018 61.31 -37.78 -17.67
CA LYS A 1018 62.02 -36.74 -16.86
C LYS A 1018 61.59 -35.23 -16.84
N LYS A 1019 61.33 -34.79 -15.59
CA LYS A 1019 61.81 -33.56 -14.86
C LYS A 1019 61.07 -32.19 -14.91
N SER A 1020 60.43 -31.89 -13.77
CA SER A 1020 60.64 -30.73 -12.86
C SER A 1020 60.36 -29.25 -13.24
N LYS A 1021 59.40 -28.67 -12.49
CA LYS A 1021 59.32 -27.31 -11.86
C LYS A 1021 59.14 -26.02 -12.74
N PRO A 1022 58.62 -24.92 -12.13
CA PRO A 1022 58.20 -23.65 -12.79
C PRO A 1022 59.36 -22.59 -12.81
N PRO A 1023 59.22 -21.25 -13.05
CA PRO A 1023 58.01 -20.39 -13.12
C PRO A 1023 58.02 -19.25 -14.17
N ALA A 1024 57.10 -18.28 -14.01
CA ALA A 1024 57.00 -17.04 -14.80
C ALA A 1024 58.05 -15.97 -14.43
N ALA A 1025 58.36 -15.02 -15.35
CA ALA A 1025 58.69 -13.61 -15.02
C ALA A 1025 58.94 -12.63 -16.22
N THR A 1026 57.98 -11.73 -16.49
CA THR A 1026 58.17 -10.27 -16.74
C THR A 1026 59.04 -9.67 -17.91
N LYS A 1027 58.69 -8.41 -18.25
CA LYS A 1027 59.55 -7.20 -18.49
C LYS A 1027 59.84 -6.67 -19.93
N LYS A 1028 59.81 -5.32 -19.98
CA LYS A 1028 60.41 -4.35 -20.94
C LYS A 1028 59.75 -4.18 -22.33
N GLY A 1029 59.82 -2.95 -22.84
CA GLY A 1029 59.64 -2.61 -24.27
C GLY A 1029 58.80 -1.34 -24.53
N GLN A 1030 59.38 -0.33 -25.18
CA GLN A 1030 58.64 0.77 -25.82
C GLN A 1030 58.95 0.74 -27.33
N ALA A 1031 57.95 0.90 -28.20
CA ALA A 1031 58.11 1.30 -29.61
C ALA A 1031 56.78 1.82 -30.21
N ASN A 1032 56.86 2.41 -31.41
CA ASN A 1032 55.76 3.03 -32.16
C ASN A 1032 54.56 2.08 -32.44
N ARG A 1033 53.29 2.52 -32.52
CA ARG A 1033 52.63 3.57 -33.36
C ARG A 1033 52.42 3.10 -34.82
N GLN A 1034 51.15 3.02 -35.26
CA GLN A 1034 50.67 2.94 -36.67
C GLN A 1034 51.04 1.63 -37.44
N GLN A 1035 50.39 1.18 -38.52
CA GLN A 1035 49.04 1.41 -39.08
C GLN A 1035 48.67 0.26 -40.06
N ALA A 1036 47.37 0.10 -40.35
CA ALA A 1036 46.77 -0.31 -41.64
C ALA A 1036 47.13 -1.65 -42.38
N ARG A 1037 46.05 -2.32 -42.79
CA ARG A 1037 45.78 -2.96 -44.12
C ARG A 1037 46.74 -4.00 -44.73
N GLY A 1038 46.15 -5.17 -45.00
CA GLY A 1038 46.38 -5.96 -46.22
C GLY A 1038 47.62 -6.87 -46.22
N THR A 1039 47.85 -7.71 -47.26
CA THR A 1039 47.02 -8.02 -48.45
C THR A 1039 47.42 -9.42 -48.97
N SER A 1040 46.62 -10.06 -49.82
CA SER A 1040 47.15 -11.07 -50.75
C SER A 1040 46.56 -10.90 -52.15
N GLN A 1041 47.44 -10.65 -53.12
CA GLN A 1041 47.19 -10.79 -54.56
C GLN A 1041 47.57 -12.24 -54.97
N ARG A 1042 47.07 -12.83 -56.05
CA ARG A 1042 47.54 -12.74 -57.47
C ARG A 1042 46.80 -13.88 -58.22
N LEU A 1043 46.56 -13.96 -59.54
CA LEU A 1043 46.67 -13.12 -60.77
C LEU A 1043 45.90 -13.93 -61.87
N LEU A 1044 45.87 -13.77 -63.22
CA LEU A 1044 46.34 -12.95 -64.38
C LEU A 1044 45.28 -13.31 -65.49
N THR A 1045 44.81 -12.55 -66.50
CA THR A 1045 45.08 -11.21 -67.06
C THR A 1045 43.83 -10.70 -67.83
N GLU A 1046 43.89 -9.47 -68.35
CA GLU A 1046 43.41 -8.89 -69.64
C GLU A 1046 42.62 -9.72 -70.70
N MET A 1047 41.84 -9.10 -71.63
CA MET A 1047 41.85 -7.69 -72.13
C MET A 1047 40.48 -7.20 -72.71
N LEU A 1048 40.34 -5.87 -72.88
CA LEU A 1048 39.51 -5.12 -73.86
C LEU A 1048 37.95 -5.23 -73.91
N LYS A 1049 37.27 -4.41 -73.09
CA LYS A 1049 36.40 -3.23 -73.42
C LYS A 1049 35.19 -3.30 -74.42
N PRO A 1050 34.25 -2.31 -74.41
CA PRO A 1050 32.79 -2.55 -74.62
C PRO A 1050 32.10 -1.83 -75.79
N ALA A 1051 30.79 -2.08 -75.98
CA ALA A 1051 29.85 -1.28 -76.81
C ALA A 1051 28.37 -1.41 -76.35
N GLU A 1052 27.43 -0.75 -77.06
CA GLU A 1052 26.08 -0.40 -76.59
C GLU A 1052 24.91 -1.17 -77.28
N SER A 1053 23.79 -1.32 -76.56
CA SER A 1053 22.38 -1.23 -77.03
C SER A 1053 21.76 -2.26 -78.02
N THR A 1054 20.42 -2.39 -77.91
CA THR A 1054 19.46 -3.03 -78.85
C THR A 1054 19.51 -4.56 -79.06
N GLY A 1055 18.45 -5.15 -79.67
CA GLY A 1055 18.42 -6.53 -80.19
C GLY A 1055 17.27 -7.42 -79.70
N VAL A 1056 16.22 -7.61 -80.52
CA VAL A 1056 15.00 -8.38 -80.20
C VAL A 1056 14.98 -9.79 -80.82
N SER A 1057 14.79 -10.84 -80.00
CA SER A 1057 14.29 -12.20 -80.34
C SER A 1057 15.13 -13.07 -81.33
N PRO A 1058 14.98 -14.42 -81.38
CA PRO A 1058 13.71 -15.12 -81.68
C PRO A 1058 13.37 -16.39 -80.87
N GLU A 1059 12.15 -16.88 -81.13
CA GLU A 1059 11.48 -18.14 -80.76
C GLU A 1059 12.21 -19.45 -81.18
N LYS A 1060 11.78 -20.72 -80.94
CA LYS A 1060 10.53 -21.44 -80.51
C LYS A 1060 10.97 -22.85 -79.99
N LYS A 1061 10.25 -23.94 -79.64
CA LYS A 1061 8.89 -24.56 -79.61
C LYS A 1061 8.98 -25.71 -78.53
N VAL A 1062 7.98 -26.49 -78.06
CA VAL A 1062 6.58 -26.33 -77.59
C VAL A 1062 6.07 -27.71 -77.10
N ARG A 1063 5.68 -27.88 -75.80
CA ARG A 1063 4.88 -28.98 -75.14
C ARG A 1063 5.07 -28.88 -73.59
N LYS A 1064 4.10 -29.10 -72.70
CA LYS A 1064 2.63 -29.36 -72.80
C LYS A 1064 1.97 -29.00 -71.44
N MET A 1065 0.75 -28.44 -71.42
CA MET A 1065 -0.07 -28.26 -70.20
C MET A 1065 -1.25 -29.25 -70.13
N ARG A 1066 -1.87 -29.40 -68.94
CA ARG A 1066 -3.20 -29.98 -68.73
C ARG A 1066 -3.99 -29.11 -67.73
N ALA A 1067 -5.33 -29.12 -67.79
CA ALA A 1067 -6.16 -27.98 -67.37
C ALA A 1067 -7.17 -28.26 -66.23
N SER A 1068 -7.76 -27.17 -65.74
CA SER A 1068 -8.80 -27.09 -64.69
C SER A 1068 -10.15 -27.73 -65.07
N PRO A 1069 -10.92 -28.27 -64.10
CA PRO A 1069 -12.28 -28.75 -64.30
C PRO A 1069 -13.35 -27.78 -63.75
N PHE A 1070 -13.67 -26.71 -64.47
CA PHE A 1070 -14.92 -25.95 -64.26
C PHE A 1070 -15.53 -25.50 -65.59
N ASN A 1071 -16.28 -26.41 -66.24
CA ASN A 1071 -17.35 -26.08 -67.20
C ASN A 1071 -18.05 -27.34 -67.75
N LYS A 1072 -19.39 -27.38 -67.66
CA LYS A 1072 -20.27 -27.84 -68.74
C LYS A 1072 -21.43 -26.84 -68.85
N LYS A 1073 -22.00 -26.71 -70.05
CA LYS A 1073 -22.78 -25.54 -70.50
C LYS A 1073 -24.28 -25.87 -70.67
N SER A 1074 -25.03 -24.82 -71.02
CA SER A 1074 -26.30 -24.81 -71.79
C SER A 1074 -27.55 -25.36 -71.07
N SER A 1075 -28.78 -24.90 -71.37
CA SER A 1075 -29.23 -23.86 -72.33
C SER A 1075 -30.60 -23.28 -71.94
N SER A 1076 -31.03 -22.20 -72.60
CA SER A 1076 -32.42 -21.71 -72.55
C SER A 1076 -33.40 -22.73 -73.16
N LEU A 1077 -34.63 -22.86 -72.62
CA LEU A 1077 -35.90 -22.60 -73.32
C LEU A 1077 -37.16 -22.90 -72.46
N LEU A 1078 -38.27 -22.34 -72.93
CA LEU A 1078 -39.68 -22.37 -72.47
C LEU A 1078 -40.27 -23.70 -71.91
N GLY A 1079 -41.21 -23.57 -70.96
CA GLY A 1079 -42.62 -23.96 -71.22
C GLY A 1079 -43.30 -25.11 -70.43
N LYS A 1080 -44.40 -24.74 -69.73
CA LYS A 1080 -45.69 -25.46 -69.49
C LYS A 1080 -45.78 -26.92 -68.94
N GLU A 1081 -46.62 -27.04 -67.89
CA GLU A 1081 -47.79 -27.95 -67.70
C GLU A 1081 -47.76 -29.48 -68.00
N GLY A 1082 -48.32 -30.27 -67.07
CA GLY A 1082 -48.66 -31.71 -67.22
C GLY A 1082 -48.01 -32.58 -66.13
N LYS A 1083 -48.66 -33.28 -65.17
CA LYS A 1083 -49.95 -33.98 -64.97
C LYS A 1083 -49.90 -35.49 -65.31
N ALA A 1084 -50.26 -36.35 -64.33
CA ALA A 1084 -50.47 -37.82 -64.42
C ALA A 1084 -49.20 -38.66 -64.78
N ASP A 1085 -49.05 -39.97 -64.55
CA ASP A 1085 -49.64 -41.05 -63.70
C ASP A 1085 -48.75 -42.32 -63.93
N SER A 1086 -48.76 -43.47 -63.24
CA SER A 1086 -49.44 -44.05 -62.05
C SER A 1086 -48.69 -45.33 -61.59
N SER A 1087 -49.14 -45.98 -60.48
CA SER A 1087 -49.13 -47.46 -60.23
C SER A 1087 -47.79 -48.21 -60.11
N THR A 1088 -47.56 -49.21 -59.22
CA THR A 1088 -48.30 -49.88 -58.10
C THR A 1088 -47.24 -50.63 -57.24
N SER A 1089 -47.46 -51.21 -56.05
CA SER A 1089 -48.63 -51.90 -55.44
C SER A 1089 -48.57 -51.99 -53.89
N GLU A 1090 -49.75 -52.05 -53.24
CA GLU A 1090 -50.12 -52.83 -52.03
C GLU A 1090 -49.39 -52.62 -50.65
N GLU A 1091 -50.02 -52.68 -49.47
CA GLU A 1091 -51.36 -52.29 -48.91
C GLU A 1091 -51.24 -52.35 -47.34
N MET A 1092 -52.21 -52.32 -46.38
CA MET A 1092 -53.68 -52.41 -46.33
C MET A 1092 -54.23 -51.71 -45.05
N SER A 1093 -55.45 -51.11 -45.08
CA SER A 1093 -56.39 -50.83 -43.94
C SER A 1093 -55.98 -49.92 -42.73
N SER A 1094 -56.86 -49.19 -42.02
CA SER A 1094 -58.23 -48.66 -42.30
C SER A 1094 -58.76 -47.65 -41.22
N ASN A 1095 -59.00 -46.38 -41.57
CA ASN A 1095 -60.27 -45.58 -41.52
C ASN A 1095 -61.30 -45.61 -40.33
N PRO A 1096 -62.28 -44.65 -40.19
CA PRO A 1096 -62.28 -43.16 -40.36
C PRO A 1096 -63.26 -42.35 -39.40
N MET A 1097 -63.54 -41.05 -39.73
CA MET A 1097 -64.72 -40.16 -39.38
C MET A 1097 -64.71 -39.27 -38.11
N SER A 1098 -65.42 -38.12 -37.99
CA SER A 1098 -65.87 -37.01 -38.91
C SER A 1098 -66.61 -35.83 -38.16
N ASN A 1099 -66.97 -34.72 -38.86
CA ASN A 1099 -67.91 -33.60 -38.53
C ASN A 1099 -67.53 -32.58 -37.40
N ASP A 1100 -68.03 -31.33 -37.27
CA ASP A 1100 -68.57 -30.26 -38.20
C ASP A 1100 -68.78 -28.89 -37.45
N GLY A 1101 -68.95 -27.76 -38.19
CA GLY A 1101 -69.45 -26.42 -37.72
C GLY A 1101 -68.36 -25.36 -37.40
N GLU A 1102 -68.35 -24.08 -37.86
CA GLU A 1102 -69.35 -22.95 -37.95
C GLU A 1102 -69.51 -22.13 -36.62
N ASP A 1103 -69.51 -20.77 -36.55
CA ASP A 1103 -69.12 -19.71 -37.52
C ASP A 1103 -68.82 -18.29 -36.85
N VAL A 1104 -68.78 -17.19 -37.64
CA VAL A 1104 -68.15 -15.82 -37.46
C VAL A 1104 -68.77 -14.78 -36.44
N VAL A 1105 -68.14 -13.58 -36.30
CA VAL A 1105 -68.64 -12.21 -35.84
C VAL A 1105 -68.39 -11.80 -34.36
N GLU A 1106 -68.22 -10.53 -33.88
CA GLU A 1106 -67.52 -9.27 -34.30
C GLU A 1106 -67.41 -8.28 -33.05
N VAL A 1107 -66.92 -7.03 -33.23
CA VAL A 1107 -66.31 -6.03 -32.30
C VAL A 1107 -67.25 -5.21 -31.35
N ALA A 1108 -66.66 -4.60 -30.27
CA ALA A 1108 -67.06 -3.38 -29.48
C ALA A 1108 -67.62 -3.59 -28.04
N PRO A 1109 -67.85 -2.55 -27.19
CA PRO A 1109 -67.02 -1.38 -26.75
C PRO A 1109 -66.92 -1.21 -25.19
N PRO A 1110 -66.15 -0.24 -24.62
CA PRO A 1110 -65.95 -0.09 -23.16
C PRO A 1110 -66.97 0.81 -22.40
N LYS A 1111 -67.09 0.66 -21.06
CA LYS A 1111 -67.97 1.48 -20.16
C LYS A 1111 -67.31 1.88 -18.81
N ARG A 1112 -68.03 2.68 -17.99
CA ARG A 1112 -67.48 3.61 -16.95
C ARG A 1112 -67.75 3.23 -15.46
N ARG A 1113 -67.04 3.97 -14.58
CA ARG A 1113 -67.09 4.08 -13.09
C ARG A 1113 -68.49 4.20 -12.42
N PRO A 1114 -68.55 3.95 -11.10
CA PRO A 1114 -69.30 4.74 -10.11
C PRO A 1114 -68.40 5.62 -9.17
N GLN A 1115 -69.02 6.49 -8.34
CA GLN A 1115 -68.41 7.36 -7.31
C GLN A 1115 -68.79 6.84 -5.89
N ARG A 1116 -67.90 6.77 -4.88
CA ARG A 1116 -67.31 7.79 -3.96
C ARG A 1116 -68.26 8.31 -2.86
N VAL A 1117 -67.91 8.05 -1.60
CA VAL A 1117 -68.31 8.77 -0.37
C VAL A 1117 -67.05 8.97 0.52
N ASN A 1118 -67.03 9.98 1.41
CA ASN A 1118 -65.83 10.43 2.14
C ASN A 1118 -65.92 10.23 3.67
N ARG A 1119 -64.77 10.08 4.36
CA ARG A 1119 -64.34 11.02 5.43
C ARG A 1119 -62.88 10.84 5.90
N LYS A 1120 -62.28 11.97 6.29
CA LYS A 1120 -61.08 12.27 7.14
C LYS A 1120 -59.96 11.21 7.27
N GLN A 1121 -58.68 11.46 7.01
CA GLN A 1121 -57.79 12.65 7.17
C GLN A 1121 -57.31 12.91 8.61
N THR A 1122 -56.03 12.60 8.84
CA THR A 1122 -55.13 13.13 9.88
C THR A 1122 -53.77 13.37 9.23
N THR A 1123 -53.21 14.56 9.42
CA THR A 1123 -51.93 14.98 8.85
C THR A 1123 -50.96 15.22 10.00
N TYR A 1124 -49.72 14.73 9.90
CA TYR A 1124 -48.62 15.21 10.74
C TYR A 1124 -47.79 16.24 9.97
N VAL A 1125 -47.29 17.23 10.69
CA VAL A 1125 -46.73 18.47 10.16
C VAL A 1125 -45.21 18.39 10.13
N LEU A 1126 -44.60 18.80 9.02
CA LEU A 1126 -43.20 19.25 9.00
C LEU A 1126 -43.18 20.69 9.48
N SER A 1127 -42.45 20.95 10.57
CA SER A 1127 -42.32 22.27 11.18
C SER A 1127 -40.92 22.84 10.89
N ASP A 1128 -40.82 23.61 9.81
CA ASP A 1128 -39.70 24.52 9.59
C ASP A 1128 -40.06 25.93 10.08
N SER A 1129 -39.23 26.45 10.98
CA SER A 1129 -39.27 27.77 11.63
C SER A 1129 -37.90 27.94 12.30
N GLU A 1130 -37.16 29.03 12.19
CA GLU A 1130 -37.46 30.42 11.80
C GLU A 1130 -36.29 30.96 10.93
N SER A 1131 -36.55 31.55 9.76
CA SER A 1131 -36.76 32.98 9.51
C SER A 1131 -35.50 33.84 9.40
N GLU A 1132 -35.37 34.58 8.29
CA GLU A 1132 -34.94 35.98 8.34
C GLU A 1132 -35.54 36.76 7.17
N LYS A 1133 -35.60 38.09 7.28
CA LYS A 1133 -36.19 38.99 6.27
C LYS A 1133 -35.09 39.63 5.43
N PRO A 1134 -35.46 40.13 4.24
CA PRO A 1134 -35.14 41.53 3.96
C PRO A 1134 -36.40 42.37 3.69
N THR A 1135 -36.35 43.62 4.13
CA THR A 1135 -37.19 44.72 3.66
C THR A 1135 -36.39 45.54 2.66
N ASP A 1136 -36.96 45.85 1.50
CA ASP A 1136 -37.08 47.24 1.08
C ASP A 1136 -38.21 47.41 0.05
N ASP A 1137 -38.67 48.64 -0.14
CA ASP A 1137 -39.79 49.01 -1.02
C ASP A 1137 -39.33 49.48 -2.42
N SER A 1138 -40.33 49.69 -3.29
CA SER A 1138 -40.40 50.57 -4.48
C SER A 1138 -40.54 49.93 -5.88
N ASP A 1139 -41.74 50.13 -6.42
CA ASP A 1139 -42.10 50.57 -7.78
C ASP A 1139 -41.31 50.05 -8.99
N PHE A 1140 -41.98 49.26 -9.85
CA PHE A 1140 -42.54 49.79 -11.10
C PHE A 1140 -43.63 48.87 -11.68
N GLU A 1141 -44.61 49.44 -12.40
CA GLU A 1141 -45.71 48.71 -13.08
C GLU A 1141 -45.44 48.54 -14.61
N GLU A 1142 -46.42 47.91 -15.27
CA GLU A 1142 -46.74 47.94 -16.72
C GLU A 1142 -46.17 46.86 -17.70
N ASN A 1143 -47.08 45.92 -18.01
CA ASN A 1143 -47.60 45.56 -19.36
C ASN A 1143 -46.94 44.45 -20.24
N ASP A 1144 -47.81 43.46 -20.55
CA ASP A 1144 -48.13 42.84 -21.84
C ASP A 1144 -47.02 42.33 -22.80
N ASP A 1145 -46.81 41.01 -22.86
CA ASP A 1145 -47.38 40.09 -23.91
C ASP A 1145 -47.22 38.60 -23.53
#